data_AF-A0A9X7HJT8-F1
#
_entry.id   AF-A0A9X7HJT8-F1
#
_cell.length_a   1.000
_cell.length_b   1.000
_cell.length_c   1.000
_cell.angle_alpha   90.00
_cell.angle_beta   90.00
_cell.angle_gamma   90.00
#
_symmetry.space_group_name_H-M   'P 1'
#
loop_
_entity.id
_entity.type
_entity.pdbx_description
1 polymer ?
#
loop_
_entity_poly.entity_id
_entity_poly.type
_entity_poly.pdbx_seq_one_letter_code
_entity_poly.pdbx_strand_id
1 'polypeptide(L)'
;MSTDQNRNEYEILDFSSYHEYTSNRYPFAKNPNVMENTNYKNINPSFIGSALGSIFNIFQLYASFFQTPSVFNGIELIQGIISKILNFQVINLTINDVQQLIDQTLENHIRNEANQRFNSIQANFNQYLSNKSLYINNPSDSTRRLFVNSLSANERDLRIALDVTFSLANREVLLLPNFTQIAMLHLTILKDAVMFSGPDLIAPTVSEASENSILNRPPSDSYESALLTNISMYTNYCVRHYNEGLNRIRNRGTSGNIWLNFHSFRREMTLTVLDFVALFSFFDTTKYPASRNFTPPVVSQLSRVIYTDPVGAIRTDGRGWFDPPVGTDRIRVNFASIENEIPAPTTSRHLSELTISSGPLGFGINPSRTHSWQGNRNVNISAPTDVSGVISNRTQTIPARNIFRVDSRVYTLDWRLYGVYRAEFFQDASQNSQRRVFAENPPTGAGAQSANNFRFLPGENSDTPTPQDYTHLLSRVVNATVGLTPATGNQRNSVLIFGWTHKSLTSENIYKINEITQVAAVNTRSNSGIQVISGPGFTGGDLVRMNPNGSVSYNFTPANQQAGQSNLAIRLRYASQGTASLRITFGNGSSQVIPLDATTSSIKNLQYEGLRFIDVPNNVSSLPTGTSMTIQNISTNSNVVLDRVELFSDIPIPISEEPIIIPGNYQIVTSLNNSSVVDLHVDTNNVTLWSDNERTSQFWGFTYDQSRNAYVIRSVRNTDLVLAWNVPSIDRNVFATPFVPDRDEYYWMIERFEGGYILKNMGNPNFLLTAYPEGTANGTNITVNQRHNVNNSYKFGQIFFLRRT
;
A
#
# COMPACT_ATOMS: atom_id res chain seq x y z
N MET A 1 -26.23 45.53 9.41
CA MET A 1 -24.77 45.74 9.58
C MET A 1 -24.37 45.01 10.84
N SER A 2 -23.41 44.10 10.92
CA SER A 2 -22.48 43.47 9.99
C SER A 2 -22.03 42.15 10.67
N THR A 3 -22.16 41.01 9.99
CA THR A 3 -21.06 40.16 9.49
C THR A 3 -20.60 39.04 10.44
N ASP A 4 -21.08 37.85 10.11
CA ASP A 4 -20.48 36.54 10.36
C ASP A 4 -19.00 36.47 9.97
N GLN A 5 -18.20 35.80 10.79
CA GLN A 5 -17.02 35.07 10.32
C GLN A 5 -16.91 33.72 11.04
N ASN A 6 -17.22 32.68 10.26
CA ASN A 6 -16.77 31.30 10.43
C ASN A 6 -15.27 31.24 10.72
N ARG A 7 -14.89 30.49 11.76
CA ARG A 7 -13.57 29.82 11.82
C ARG A 7 -13.80 28.33 12.05
N ASN A 8 -13.77 27.59 10.94
CA ASN A 8 -13.49 26.16 10.92
C ASN A 8 -11.98 25.97 11.08
N GLU A 9 -11.52 25.66 12.28
CA GLU A 9 -10.22 25.03 12.52
C GLU A 9 -10.50 23.79 13.38
N TYR A 10 -10.58 22.63 12.73
CA TYR A 10 -10.60 21.35 13.42
C TYR A 10 -9.18 21.08 13.93
N GLU A 11 -8.93 21.51 15.18
CA GLU A 11 -7.82 21.04 16.00
C GLU A 11 -7.89 19.50 16.06
N ILE A 12 -6.89 18.85 15.46
CA ILE A 12 -6.59 17.45 15.73
C ILE A 12 -6.21 17.41 17.20
N LEU A 13 -7.07 16.83 18.03
CA LEU A 13 -6.81 16.65 19.46
C LEU A 13 -5.49 15.88 19.66
N ASP A 14 -4.44 16.63 19.96
CA ASP A 14 -3.19 16.12 20.51
C ASP A 14 -3.50 15.53 21.90
N PHE A 15 -3.15 14.26 22.07
CA PHE A 15 -3.32 13.56 23.33
C PHE A 15 -2.28 14.04 24.35
N SER A 16 -2.77 14.23 25.57
CA SER A 16 -1.99 14.47 26.78
C SER A 16 -0.84 13.46 26.95
N SER A 17 0.31 13.99 27.33
CA SER A 17 1.42 13.26 27.95
C SER A 17 0.93 12.50 29.19
N TYR A 18 1.57 11.38 29.52
CA TYR A 18 1.21 10.38 30.54
C TYR A 18 0.27 9.25 30.09
N HIS A 19 0.78 8.40 29.19
CA HIS A 19 0.80 6.93 29.33
C HIS A 19 1.70 6.35 28.23
N GLU A 20 3.00 6.29 28.50
CA GLU A 20 3.88 5.32 27.83
C GLU A 20 3.29 3.92 28.11
N TYR A 21 3.30 3.01 27.13
CA TYR A 21 2.87 1.59 27.21
C TYR A 21 1.45 1.16 26.80
N THR A 22 0.80 1.78 25.80
CA THR A 22 -0.26 1.08 25.05
C THR A 22 0.01 1.09 23.54
N SER A 23 0.61 0.00 23.06
CA SER A 23 0.86 -0.27 21.64
C SER A 23 -0.46 -0.52 20.89
N ASN A 24 -0.61 0.03 19.69
CA ASN A 24 -1.54 -0.51 18.69
C ASN A 24 -1.11 -1.97 18.41
N ARG A 25 -1.80 -2.97 18.97
CA ARG A 25 -1.33 -4.37 18.97
C ARG A 25 -1.71 -5.14 17.72
N TYR A 26 -2.66 -4.68 16.93
CA TYR A 26 -2.98 -5.34 15.67
C TYR A 26 -3.59 -4.37 14.67
N PRO A 27 -3.15 -4.43 13.40
CA PRO A 27 -2.80 -3.23 12.67
C PRO A 27 -4.06 -2.39 12.54
N PHE A 28 -3.91 -1.08 12.73
CA PHE A 28 -4.94 -0.05 12.54
C PHE A 28 -5.87 0.27 13.72
N ALA A 29 -5.81 -0.41 14.88
CA ALA A 29 -6.60 0.00 16.05
C ALA A 29 -5.96 1.16 16.83
N LYS A 30 -6.54 2.37 16.82
CA LYS A 30 -6.20 3.45 17.79
C LYS A 30 -7.11 3.40 19.01
N ASN A 31 -6.61 3.85 20.16
CA ASN A 31 -7.33 3.78 21.44
C ASN A 31 -7.84 5.17 21.91
N PRO A 32 -9.16 5.41 21.94
CA PRO A 32 -9.77 6.45 22.76
C PRO A 32 -10.62 5.86 23.92
N ASN A 33 -10.65 6.59 25.04
CA ASN A 33 -11.40 6.24 26.27
C ASN A 33 -12.94 6.22 26.04
N VAL A 34 -13.65 5.43 26.87
CA VAL A 34 -15.02 4.93 26.65
C VAL A 34 -16.11 5.69 27.45
N MET A 35 -17.34 5.78 26.91
CA MET A 35 -18.62 5.96 27.64
C MET A 35 -19.67 4.90 27.24
N GLU A 36 -20.73 4.76 28.04
CA GLU A 36 -21.60 3.57 28.23
C GLU A 36 -22.79 3.33 27.27
N ASN A 37 -23.11 2.03 27.11
CA ASN A 37 -24.39 1.33 26.86
C ASN A 37 -25.40 1.83 25.80
N THR A 38 -25.63 0.99 24.77
CA THR A 38 -26.96 0.72 24.18
C THR A 38 -27.08 -0.74 23.69
N ASN A 39 -28.31 -1.26 23.58
CA ASN A 39 -28.62 -2.60 23.08
C ASN A 39 -28.32 -2.71 21.57
N TYR A 40 -27.19 -3.31 21.22
CA TYR A 40 -26.79 -3.56 19.83
C TYR A 40 -27.17 -4.98 19.38
N LYS A 41 -27.46 -5.15 18.08
CA LYS A 41 -27.63 -6.50 17.51
C LYS A 41 -26.25 -7.18 17.44
N ASN A 42 -26.14 -8.36 18.05
CA ASN A 42 -24.88 -9.10 18.12
C ASN A 42 -24.62 -9.84 16.82
N ILE A 43 -23.41 -9.72 16.26
CA ILE A 43 -22.97 -10.54 15.14
C ILE A 43 -22.73 -11.94 15.66
N ASN A 44 -23.14 -12.95 14.89
CA ASN A 44 -22.85 -14.33 15.24
C ASN A 44 -21.31 -14.51 15.31
N PRO A 45 -20.73 -15.01 16.41
CA PRO A 45 -19.28 -15.22 16.55
C PRO A 45 -18.69 -16.24 15.54
N SER A 46 -19.52 -16.87 14.71
CA SER A 46 -19.11 -17.70 13.57
C SER A 46 -19.27 -17.01 12.21
N PHE A 47 -19.60 -15.72 12.19
CA PHE A 47 -19.79 -14.97 10.95
C PHE A 47 -18.45 -14.76 10.24
N ILE A 48 -18.42 -15.23 9.00
CA ILE A 48 -17.41 -14.90 8.01
C ILE A 48 -18.19 -14.21 6.90
N GLY A 49 -17.86 -12.95 6.60
CA GLY A 49 -18.50 -12.14 5.57
C GLY A 49 -18.86 -12.94 4.33
N SER A 50 -20.13 -12.84 3.91
CA SER A 50 -20.67 -13.62 2.80
C SER A 50 -20.03 -13.27 1.46
N ALA A 51 -19.44 -12.07 1.35
CA ALA A 51 -18.72 -11.61 0.17
C ALA A 51 -17.27 -12.13 0.08
N LEU A 52 -16.68 -12.67 1.16
CA LEU A 52 -15.22 -12.85 1.23
C LEU A 52 -14.65 -13.80 0.17
N GLY A 53 -15.33 -14.92 -0.13
CA GLY A 53 -14.90 -15.82 -1.21
C GLY A 53 -14.91 -15.12 -2.58
N SER A 54 -15.99 -14.40 -2.89
CA SER A 54 -16.11 -13.59 -4.11
C SER A 54 -15.04 -12.50 -4.20
N ILE A 55 -14.73 -11.83 -3.09
CA ILE A 55 -13.74 -10.77 -3.01
C ILE A 55 -12.32 -11.32 -3.17
N PHE A 56 -11.99 -12.47 -2.58
CA PHE A 56 -10.69 -13.10 -2.80
C PHE A 56 -10.48 -13.50 -4.27
N ASN A 57 -11.52 -14.01 -4.93
CA ASN A 57 -11.47 -14.29 -6.36
C ASN A 57 -11.09 -13.02 -7.16
N ILE A 58 -11.75 -11.90 -6.86
CA ILE A 58 -11.51 -10.62 -7.53
C ILE A 58 -10.12 -10.07 -7.18
N PHE A 59 -9.69 -10.18 -5.94
CA PHE A 59 -8.35 -9.76 -5.51
C PHE A 59 -7.26 -10.51 -6.30
N GLN A 60 -7.42 -11.81 -6.50
CA GLN A 60 -6.46 -12.61 -7.28
C GLN A 60 -6.43 -12.23 -8.75
N LEU A 61 -7.57 -11.86 -9.33
CA LEU A 61 -7.60 -11.33 -10.70
C LEU A 61 -6.86 -10.00 -10.80
N TYR A 62 -7.00 -9.11 -9.82
CA TYR A 62 -6.21 -7.87 -9.77
C TYR A 62 -4.72 -8.15 -9.56
N ALA A 63 -4.35 -9.06 -8.66
CA ALA A 63 -2.96 -9.47 -8.48
C ALA A 63 -2.37 -10.03 -9.79
N SER A 64 -3.15 -10.84 -10.52
CA SER A 64 -2.79 -11.36 -11.84
C SER A 64 -2.66 -10.25 -12.89
N PHE A 65 -3.52 -9.22 -12.82
CA PHE A 65 -3.45 -8.04 -13.70
C PHE A 65 -2.12 -7.27 -13.53
N PHE A 66 -1.58 -7.19 -12.31
CA PHE A 66 -0.26 -6.58 -12.09
C PHE A 66 0.91 -7.50 -12.42
N GLN A 67 0.67 -8.81 -12.56
CA GLN A 67 1.68 -9.80 -12.91
C GLN A 67 1.71 -10.14 -14.40
N THR A 68 0.78 -9.62 -15.21
CA THR A 68 0.81 -9.85 -16.67
C THR A 68 1.82 -8.93 -17.35
N PRO A 69 2.72 -9.47 -18.20
CA PRO A 69 3.71 -8.66 -18.91
C PRO A 69 3.15 -7.87 -20.10
N SER A 70 1.88 -8.10 -20.44
CA SER A 70 1.23 -7.61 -21.66
C SER A 70 -0.02 -6.79 -21.33
N VAL A 71 -0.11 -5.63 -21.99
CA VAL A 71 -1.29 -4.76 -21.97
C VAL A 71 -2.53 -5.45 -22.56
N PHE A 72 -2.31 -6.29 -23.58
CA PHE A 72 -3.39 -7.03 -24.24
C PHE A 72 -4.02 -8.06 -23.30
N ASN A 73 -3.20 -8.89 -22.65
CA ASN A 73 -3.68 -9.87 -21.67
C ASN A 73 -4.34 -9.20 -20.46
N GLY A 74 -3.93 -7.97 -20.12
CA GLY A 74 -4.58 -7.15 -19.10
C GLY A 74 -6.05 -6.83 -19.41
N ILE A 75 -6.44 -6.74 -20.70
CA ILE A 75 -7.83 -6.45 -21.10
C ILE A 75 -8.76 -7.58 -20.65
N GLU A 76 -8.41 -8.83 -20.93
CA GLU A 76 -9.23 -10.00 -20.57
C GLU A 76 -9.38 -10.13 -19.05
N LEU A 77 -8.32 -9.86 -18.29
CA LEU A 77 -8.35 -9.87 -16.82
C LEU A 77 -9.32 -8.81 -16.27
N ILE A 78 -9.28 -7.57 -16.78
CA ILE A 78 -10.20 -6.52 -16.33
C ILE A 78 -11.65 -6.82 -16.75
N GLN A 79 -11.90 -7.35 -17.94
CA GLN A 79 -13.23 -7.85 -18.34
C GLN A 79 -13.72 -8.95 -17.39
N GLY A 80 -12.84 -9.87 -17.02
CA GLY A 80 -13.11 -10.91 -16.02
C GLY A 80 -13.49 -10.32 -14.66
N ILE A 81 -12.73 -9.35 -14.17
CA ILE A 81 -13.00 -8.66 -12.89
C ILE A 81 -14.38 -8.02 -12.90
N ILE A 82 -14.70 -7.21 -13.91
CA ILE A 82 -15.97 -6.49 -13.98
C ILE A 82 -17.14 -7.48 -14.04
N SER A 83 -16.98 -8.56 -14.82
CA SER A 83 -17.97 -9.63 -14.91
C SER A 83 -18.18 -10.33 -13.56
N LYS A 84 -17.11 -10.58 -12.80
CA LYS A 84 -17.20 -11.19 -11.46
C LYS A 84 -17.85 -10.26 -10.43
N ILE A 85 -17.54 -8.97 -10.44
CA ILE A 85 -18.17 -7.98 -9.55
C ILE A 85 -19.71 -7.99 -9.75
N LEU A 86 -20.18 -8.04 -11.00
CA LEU A 86 -21.61 -8.16 -11.29
C LEU A 86 -22.18 -9.53 -10.90
N ASN A 87 -21.57 -10.62 -11.38
CA ASN A 87 -22.12 -11.97 -11.24
C ASN A 87 -22.20 -12.40 -9.77
N PHE A 88 -21.24 -11.99 -8.95
CA PHE A 88 -21.28 -12.23 -7.50
C PHE A 88 -22.13 -11.20 -6.76
N GLN A 89 -22.70 -10.20 -7.43
CA GLN A 89 -23.47 -9.11 -6.79
C GLN A 89 -22.66 -8.41 -5.69
N VAL A 90 -21.36 -8.20 -5.93
CA VAL A 90 -20.41 -7.70 -4.92
C VAL A 90 -20.89 -6.41 -4.26
N ILE A 91 -21.54 -5.52 -5.03
CA ILE A 91 -22.10 -4.28 -4.50
C ILE A 91 -23.06 -4.56 -3.34
N ASN A 92 -24.06 -5.41 -3.57
CA ASN A 92 -25.04 -5.77 -2.54
C ASN A 92 -24.45 -6.62 -1.41
N LEU A 93 -23.59 -7.59 -1.74
CA LEU A 93 -23.00 -8.47 -0.73
C LEU A 93 -22.14 -7.69 0.26
N THR A 94 -21.27 -6.80 -0.23
CA THR A 94 -20.40 -6.01 0.64
C THR A 94 -21.17 -4.97 1.45
N ILE A 95 -22.21 -4.34 0.89
CA ILE A 95 -23.12 -3.48 1.68
C ILE A 95 -23.77 -4.31 2.80
N ASN A 96 -24.26 -5.52 2.51
CA ASN A 96 -24.89 -6.38 3.50
C ASN A 96 -23.92 -6.76 4.64
N ASP A 97 -22.70 -7.16 4.28
CA ASP A 97 -21.67 -7.51 5.25
C ASP A 97 -21.37 -6.29 6.14
N VAL A 98 -21.10 -5.09 5.56
CA VAL A 98 -20.79 -3.91 6.36
C VAL A 98 -21.96 -3.45 7.23
N GLN A 99 -23.20 -3.47 6.73
CA GLN A 99 -24.39 -3.17 7.53
C GLN A 99 -24.47 -4.04 8.80
N GLN A 100 -24.16 -5.34 8.66
CA GLN A 100 -24.11 -6.26 9.80
C GLN A 100 -22.95 -5.92 10.73
N LEU A 101 -21.76 -5.64 10.18
CA LEU A 101 -20.56 -5.30 10.94
C LEU A 101 -20.73 -4.05 11.79
N ILE A 102 -21.39 -3.01 11.26
CA ILE A 102 -21.55 -1.73 11.93
C ILE A 102 -22.97 -1.46 12.46
N ASP A 103 -23.89 -2.42 12.43
CA ASP A 103 -25.27 -2.27 12.91
C ASP A 103 -25.94 -0.96 12.43
N GLN A 104 -25.78 -0.68 11.13
CA GLN A 104 -26.43 0.43 10.43
C GLN A 104 -27.09 -0.11 9.17
N THR A 105 -28.18 0.52 8.76
CA THR A 105 -28.90 0.16 7.54
C THR A 105 -28.66 1.22 6.48
N LEU A 106 -28.39 0.79 5.25
CA LEU A 106 -28.45 1.64 4.08
C LEU A 106 -29.87 1.61 3.51
N GLU A 107 -30.41 2.77 3.18
CA GLU A 107 -31.73 2.90 2.58
C GLU A 107 -31.82 2.14 1.25
N ASN A 108 -32.94 1.45 1.02
CA ASN A 108 -33.13 0.61 -0.18
C ASN A 108 -32.99 1.41 -1.49
N HIS A 109 -33.40 2.69 -1.51
CA HIS A 109 -33.24 3.51 -2.71
C HIS A 109 -31.75 3.75 -3.04
N ILE A 110 -30.89 3.99 -2.05
CA ILE A 110 -29.45 4.23 -2.24
C ILE A 110 -28.78 2.96 -2.75
N ARG A 111 -29.18 1.81 -2.20
CA ARG A 111 -28.71 0.50 -2.67
C ARG A 111 -29.10 0.26 -4.14
N ASN A 112 -30.33 0.58 -4.51
CA ASN A 112 -30.79 0.43 -5.90
C ASN A 112 -30.02 1.36 -6.84
N GLU A 113 -29.79 2.60 -6.41
CA GLU A 113 -29.00 3.58 -7.15
C GLU A 113 -27.54 3.12 -7.34
N ALA A 114 -26.89 2.64 -6.29
CA ALA A 114 -25.53 2.11 -6.35
C ALA A 114 -25.39 0.93 -7.34
N ASN A 115 -26.37 0.01 -7.34
CA ASN A 115 -26.38 -1.10 -8.31
C ASN A 115 -26.63 -0.62 -9.74
N GLN A 116 -27.60 0.28 -9.94
CA GLN A 116 -27.87 0.85 -11.27
C GLN A 116 -26.65 1.60 -11.81
N ARG A 117 -25.97 2.36 -10.95
CA ARG A 117 -24.73 3.05 -11.30
C ARG A 117 -23.64 2.06 -11.72
N PHE A 118 -23.47 0.96 -10.98
CA PHE A 118 -22.50 -0.07 -11.32
C PHE A 118 -22.80 -0.77 -12.66
N ASN A 119 -24.07 -1.10 -12.93
CA ASN A 119 -24.48 -1.70 -14.20
C ASN A 119 -24.15 -0.79 -15.39
N SER A 120 -24.36 0.53 -15.25
CA SER A 120 -23.97 1.51 -16.26
C SER A 120 -22.45 1.57 -16.46
N ILE A 121 -21.69 1.58 -15.36
CA ILE A 121 -20.22 1.57 -15.40
C ILE A 121 -19.72 0.34 -16.15
N GLN A 122 -20.24 -0.85 -15.85
CA GLN A 122 -19.83 -2.08 -16.52
C GLN A 122 -20.03 -2.02 -18.05
N ALA A 123 -21.20 -1.56 -18.50
CA ALA A 123 -21.50 -1.47 -19.94
C ALA A 123 -20.52 -0.53 -20.65
N ASN A 124 -20.30 0.66 -20.08
CA ASN A 124 -19.39 1.66 -20.63
C ASN A 124 -17.92 1.20 -20.59
N PHE A 125 -17.52 0.50 -19.54
CA PHE A 125 -16.14 0.02 -19.38
C PHE A 125 -15.83 -1.13 -20.34
N ASN A 126 -16.77 -2.05 -20.56
CA ASN A 126 -16.60 -3.11 -21.56
C ASN A 126 -16.51 -2.55 -22.99
N GLN A 127 -17.26 -1.49 -23.30
CA GLN A 127 -17.12 -0.78 -24.58
C GLN A 127 -15.74 -0.12 -24.70
N TYR A 128 -15.27 0.52 -23.63
CA TYR A 128 -13.92 1.09 -23.57
C TYR A 128 -12.84 0.04 -23.84
N LEU A 129 -12.90 -1.12 -23.16
CA LEU A 129 -11.94 -2.21 -23.34
C LEU A 129 -11.98 -2.79 -24.76
N SER A 130 -13.16 -2.85 -25.37
CA SER A 130 -13.33 -3.25 -26.77
C SER A 130 -12.65 -2.26 -27.72
N ASN A 131 -12.87 -0.95 -27.50
CA ASN A 131 -12.22 0.10 -28.29
C ASN A 131 -10.70 0.14 -28.09
N LYS A 132 -10.22 -0.11 -26.86
CA LYS A 132 -8.79 -0.28 -26.54
C LYS A 132 -8.19 -1.43 -27.34
N SER A 133 -8.84 -2.59 -27.33
CA SER A 133 -8.41 -3.77 -28.10
C SER A 133 -8.37 -3.47 -29.60
N LEU A 134 -9.40 -2.80 -30.14
CA LEU A 134 -9.44 -2.36 -31.54
C LEU A 134 -8.28 -1.42 -31.91
N TYR A 135 -7.99 -0.44 -31.05
CA TYR A 135 -6.87 0.50 -31.28
C TYR A 135 -5.50 -0.20 -31.22
N ILE A 136 -5.30 -1.13 -30.27
CA ILE A 136 -4.06 -1.89 -30.15
C ILE A 136 -3.84 -2.76 -31.40
N ASN A 137 -4.88 -3.44 -31.88
CA ASN A 137 -4.78 -4.37 -33.01
C ASN A 137 -4.75 -3.67 -34.38
N ASN A 138 -5.36 -2.50 -34.52
CA ASN A 138 -5.41 -1.74 -35.76
C ASN A 138 -5.26 -0.22 -35.48
N PRO A 139 -4.02 0.28 -35.26
CA PRO A 139 -3.78 1.68 -34.98
C PRO A 139 -4.10 2.58 -36.18
N SER A 140 -5.09 3.46 -36.04
CA SER A 140 -5.47 4.50 -37.00
C SER A 140 -6.08 5.70 -36.27
N ASP A 141 -6.23 6.84 -36.94
CA ASP A 141 -6.90 8.01 -36.34
C ASP A 141 -8.34 7.71 -35.93
N SER A 142 -9.04 6.88 -36.71
CA SER A 142 -10.42 6.50 -36.42
C SER A 142 -10.53 5.62 -35.17
N THR A 143 -9.67 4.62 -35.02
CA THR A 143 -9.64 3.73 -33.86
C THR A 143 -9.08 4.45 -32.62
N ARG A 144 -8.12 5.37 -32.78
CA ARG A 144 -7.64 6.25 -31.71
C ARG A 144 -8.77 7.12 -31.16
N ARG A 145 -9.53 7.79 -32.03
CA ARG A 145 -10.66 8.63 -31.62
C ARG A 145 -11.73 7.85 -30.86
N LEU A 146 -12.07 6.64 -31.30
CA LEU A 146 -13.02 5.77 -30.58
C LEU A 146 -12.50 5.40 -29.18
N PHE A 147 -11.22 5.01 -29.08
CA PHE A 147 -10.56 4.70 -27.82
C PHE A 147 -10.57 5.91 -26.87
N VAL A 148 -10.04 7.05 -27.31
CA VAL A 148 -9.93 8.28 -26.50
C VAL A 148 -11.29 8.80 -26.04
N ASN A 149 -12.31 8.79 -26.90
CA ASN A 149 -13.67 9.19 -26.53
C ASN A 149 -14.25 8.27 -25.45
N SER A 150 -14.10 6.95 -25.62
CA SER A 150 -14.59 5.99 -24.62
C SER A 150 -13.81 6.03 -23.31
N LEU A 151 -12.50 6.28 -23.36
CA LEU A 151 -11.65 6.46 -22.18
C LEU A 151 -12.10 7.68 -21.38
N SER A 152 -12.20 8.84 -22.04
CA SER A 152 -12.58 10.10 -21.39
C SER A 152 -13.99 10.05 -20.78
N ALA A 153 -14.93 9.38 -21.45
CA ALA A 153 -16.26 9.16 -20.92
C ALA A 153 -16.24 8.27 -19.67
N ASN A 154 -15.49 7.16 -19.69
CA ASN A 154 -15.38 6.26 -18.55
C ASN A 154 -14.65 6.91 -17.36
N GLU A 155 -13.59 7.65 -17.62
CA GLU A 155 -12.87 8.42 -16.61
C GLU A 155 -13.83 9.35 -15.87
N ARG A 156 -14.60 10.17 -16.61
CA ARG A 156 -15.61 11.07 -16.04
C ARG A 156 -16.69 10.32 -15.27
N ASP A 157 -17.24 9.25 -15.82
CA ASP A 157 -18.34 8.51 -15.20
C ASP A 157 -17.89 7.82 -13.90
N LEU A 158 -16.70 7.23 -13.87
CA LEU A 158 -16.11 6.63 -12.67
C LEU A 158 -15.78 7.69 -11.62
N ARG A 159 -15.18 8.82 -12.03
CA ARG A 159 -14.90 9.95 -11.14
C ARG A 159 -16.17 10.43 -10.43
N ILE A 160 -17.23 10.74 -11.20
CA ILE A 160 -18.52 11.17 -10.65
C ILE A 160 -19.12 10.11 -9.72
N ALA A 161 -19.00 8.83 -10.08
CA ALA A 161 -19.52 7.74 -9.24
C ALA A 161 -18.81 7.69 -7.88
N LEU A 162 -17.50 7.88 -7.86
CA LEU A 162 -16.70 7.94 -6.63
C LEU A 162 -17.07 9.16 -5.78
N ASP A 163 -17.32 10.31 -6.40
CA ASP A 163 -17.54 11.59 -5.70
C ASP A 163 -18.95 11.76 -5.11
N VAL A 164 -19.94 11.11 -5.71
CA VAL A 164 -21.36 11.34 -5.37
C VAL A 164 -22.04 10.06 -4.88
N THR A 165 -21.83 8.94 -5.57
CA THR A 165 -22.57 7.69 -5.26
C THR A 165 -21.89 6.88 -4.16
N PHE A 166 -20.58 6.62 -4.31
CA PHE A 166 -19.85 5.69 -3.43
C PHE A 166 -19.13 6.37 -2.26
N SER A 167 -19.15 7.70 -2.19
CA SER A 167 -18.67 8.49 -1.05
C SER A 167 -19.76 9.34 -0.40
N LEU A 168 -21.02 8.96 -0.63
CA LEU A 168 -22.20 9.67 -0.12
C LEU A 168 -22.07 10.00 1.37
N ALA A 169 -22.30 11.27 1.71
CA ALA A 169 -22.11 11.80 3.04
C ALA A 169 -22.90 11.00 4.09
N ASN A 170 -22.24 10.66 5.21
CA ASN A 170 -22.76 9.82 6.30
C ASN A 170 -23.01 8.35 5.92
N ARG A 171 -22.61 7.88 4.73
CA ARG A 171 -22.69 6.48 4.29
C ARG A 171 -21.32 5.93 3.85
N GLU A 172 -20.24 6.67 4.10
CA GLU A 172 -18.88 6.39 3.62
C GLU A 172 -18.39 5.02 4.08
N VAL A 173 -18.59 4.68 5.35
CA VAL A 173 -18.18 3.38 5.92
C VAL A 173 -18.97 2.24 5.27
N LEU A 174 -20.29 2.41 5.06
CA LEU A 174 -21.18 1.40 4.46
C LEU A 174 -20.82 1.10 3.01
N LEU A 175 -20.38 2.12 2.27
CA LEU A 175 -20.06 2.05 0.85
C LEU A 175 -18.57 1.84 0.57
N LEU A 176 -17.73 1.79 1.61
CA LEU A 176 -16.27 1.75 1.47
C LEU A 176 -15.72 0.60 0.61
N PRO A 177 -16.25 -0.64 0.71
CA PRO A 177 -15.83 -1.71 -0.21
C PRO A 177 -16.19 -1.40 -1.66
N ASN A 178 -17.36 -0.79 -1.91
CA ASN A 178 -17.78 -0.40 -3.25
C ASN A 178 -16.88 0.69 -3.80
N PHE A 179 -16.65 1.75 -3.02
CA PHE A 179 -15.70 2.82 -3.37
C PHE A 179 -14.35 2.23 -3.79
N THR A 180 -13.82 1.28 -3.03
CA THR A 180 -12.53 0.64 -3.31
C THR A 180 -12.53 -0.08 -4.66
N GLN A 181 -13.58 -0.83 -4.99
CA GLN A 181 -13.68 -1.52 -6.29
C GLN A 181 -13.77 -0.53 -7.46
N ILE A 182 -14.52 0.56 -7.31
CA ILE A 182 -14.63 1.59 -8.35
C ILE A 182 -13.34 2.39 -8.49
N ALA A 183 -12.63 2.64 -7.38
CA ALA A 183 -11.33 3.30 -7.38
C ALA A 183 -10.30 2.48 -8.17
N MET A 184 -10.27 1.14 -8.02
CA MET A 184 -9.40 0.27 -8.83
C MET A 184 -9.67 0.41 -10.34
N LEU A 185 -10.94 0.48 -10.75
CA LEU A 185 -11.32 0.70 -12.15
C LEU A 185 -10.91 2.09 -12.64
N HIS A 186 -11.11 3.13 -11.83
CA HIS A 186 -10.72 4.49 -12.17
C HIS A 186 -9.20 4.64 -12.32
N LEU A 187 -8.43 4.08 -11.39
CA LEU A 187 -6.96 4.07 -11.47
C LEU A 187 -6.46 3.28 -12.69
N THR A 188 -7.19 2.23 -13.12
CA THR A 188 -6.89 1.51 -14.36
C THR A 188 -7.05 2.42 -15.59
N ILE A 189 -8.14 3.20 -15.66
CA ILE A 189 -8.38 4.16 -16.74
C ILE A 189 -7.30 5.24 -16.78
N LEU A 190 -6.96 5.82 -15.63
CA LEU A 190 -5.93 6.85 -15.54
C LEU A 190 -4.55 6.31 -15.93
N LYS A 191 -4.20 5.09 -15.51
CA LYS A 191 -2.97 4.41 -15.95
C LYS A 191 -2.93 4.24 -17.48
N ASP A 192 -4.05 3.81 -18.08
CA ASP A 192 -4.14 3.69 -19.54
C ASP A 192 -4.04 5.06 -20.23
N ALA A 193 -4.61 6.12 -19.66
CA ALA A 193 -4.48 7.48 -20.19
C ALA A 193 -3.01 7.94 -20.25
N VAL A 194 -2.21 7.59 -19.23
CA VAL A 194 -0.76 7.85 -19.21
C VAL A 194 -0.04 7.02 -20.27
N MET A 195 -0.30 5.70 -20.34
CA MET A 195 0.38 4.81 -21.28
C MET A 195 0.07 5.10 -22.76
N PHE A 196 -1.13 5.59 -23.06
CA PHE A 196 -1.61 5.86 -24.42
C PHE A 196 -1.71 7.36 -24.74
N SER A 197 -1.00 8.20 -23.97
CA SER A 197 -0.99 9.66 -24.07
C SER A 197 -0.94 10.20 -25.51
N GLY A 198 -1.43 11.42 -25.68
CA GLY A 198 -1.28 12.22 -26.89
C GLY A 198 -2.05 13.53 -26.78
N PRO A 199 -1.98 14.40 -27.81
CA PRO A 199 -2.51 15.76 -27.75
C PRO A 199 -4.03 15.84 -27.62
N ASP A 200 -4.73 14.75 -27.90
CA ASP A 200 -6.18 14.55 -27.79
C ASP A 200 -6.65 14.11 -26.39
N LEU A 201 -5.72 13.77 -25.49
CA LEU A 201 -5.99 13.43 -24.10
C LEU A 201 -5.58 14.59 -23.19
N ILE A 202 -6.55 15.44 -22.85
CA ILE A 202 -6.37 16.59 -21.98
C ILE A 202 -6.96 16.26 -20.60
N ALA A 203 -6.17 16.44 -19.54
CA ALA A 203 -6.63 16.27 -18.16
C ALA A 203 -7.42 17.50 -17.67
N PRO A 204 -8.27 17.38 -16.64
CA PRO A 204 -8.98 18.53 -16.07
C PRO A 204 -8.03 19.61 -15.55
N THR A 205 -8.16 20.83 -16.07
CA THR A 205 -7.30 21.98 -15.75
C THR A 205 -7.86 22.88 -14.63
N VAL A 206 -9.00 22.49 -14.05
CA VAL A 206 -9.68 23.21 -12.98
C VAL A 206 -9.81 22.34 -11.74
N SER A 207 -9.93 22.97 -10.56
CA SER A 207 -10.26 22.23 -9.34
C SER A 207 -11.67 21.66 -9.44
N GLU A 208 -11.83 20.40 -9.04
CA GLU A 208 -13.12 19.73 -9.01
C GLU A 208 -13.52 19.49 -7.55
N ALA A 209 -14.65 20.10 -7.16
CA ALA A 209 -15.23 19.90 -5.84
C ALA A 209 -16.07 18.62 -5.83
N SER A 210 -16.00 17.90 -4.71
CA SER A 210 -16.79 16.70 -4.42
C SER A 210 -17.60 16.92 -3.14
N GLU A 211 -18.64 16.12 -2.92
CA GLU A 211 -19.42 16.21 -1.67
C GLU A 211 -18.54 15.90 -0.45
N ASN A 212 -17.64 14.92 -0.59
CA ASN A 212 -16.66 14.61 0.43
C ASN A 212 -15.35 15.35 0.18
N SER A 213 -15.09 16.42 0.94
CA SER A 213 -13.92 17.29 0.76
C SER A 213 -12.54 16.60 0.65
N ILE A 214 -12.37 15.37 1.13
CA ILE A 214 -11.13 14.58 0.98
C ILE A 214 -10.87 14.20 -0.49
N LEU A 215 -11.93 14.10 -1.29
CA LEU A 215 -11.91 13.79 -2.71
C LEU A 215 -11.89 15.04 -3.59
N ASN A 216 -11.75 16.24 -3.01
CA ASN A 216 -11.59 17.47 -3.78
C ASN A 216 -10.27 17.41 -4.57
N ARG A 217 -10.38 17.50 -5.90
CA ARG A 217 -9.23 17.33 -6.78
C ARG A 217 -8.63 18.68 -7.16
N PRO A 218 -7.32 18.89 -6.97
CA PRO A 218 -6.64 20.03 -7.55
C PRO A 218 -6.59 19.91 -9.08
N PRO A 219 -6.38 21.03 -9.79
CA PRO A 219 -6.14 20.99 -11.24
C PRO A 219 -4.92 20.12 -11.53
N SER A 220 -4.96 19.37 -12.63
CA SER A 220 -3.89 18.47 -13.05
C SER A 220 -3.37 18.88 -14.43
N ASP A 221 -2.07 19.10 -14.55
CA ASP A 221 -1.44 19.47 -15.83
C ASP A 221 -1.30 18.28 -16.79
N SER A 222 -1.42 17.06 -16.28
CA SER A 222 -1.35 15.81 -17.06
C SER A 222 -2.17 14.68 -16.43
N TYR A 223 -2.50 13.65 -17.22
CA TYR A 223 -3.11 12.42 -16.69
C TYR A 223 -2.20 11.69 -15.68
N GLU A 224 -0.88 11.86 -15.76
CA GLU A 224 0.04 11.31 -14.77
C GLU A 224 -0.09 12.03 -13.43
N SER A 225 -0.12 13.36 -13.44
CA SER A 225 -0.39 14.13 -12.22
C SER A 225 -1.77 13.83 -11.62
N ALA A 226 -2.78 13.64 -12.47
CA ALA A 226 -4.12 13.21 -12.03
C ALA A 226 -4.08 11.81 -11.42
N LEU A 227 -3.38 10.86 -12.03
CA LEU A 227 -3.19 9.50 -11.53
C LEU A 227 -2.54 9.50 -10.14
N LEU A 228 -1.39 10.16 -10.00
CA LEU A 228 -0.66 10.23 -8.72
C LEU A 228 -1.49 10.87 -7.62
N THR A 229 -2.22 11.95 -7.95
CA THR A 229 -3.14 12.62 -7.03
C THR A 229 -4.26 11.68 -6.58
N ASN A 230 -4.89 10.95 -7.51
CA ASN A 230 -5.97 10.00 -7.20
C ASN A 230 -5.49 8.77 -6.42
N ILE A 231 -4.28 8.25 -6.69
CA ILE A 231 -3.69 7.18 -5.87
C ILE A 231 -3.60 7.63 -4.40
N SER A 232 -3.11 8.84 -4.16
CA SER A 232 -2.97 9.38 -2.80
C SER A 232 -4.33 9.61 -2.13
N MET A 233 -5.22 10.34 -2.80
CA MET A 233 -6.55 10.67 -2.26
C MET A 233 -7.37 9.41 -1.94
N TYR A 234 -7.43 8.45 -2.85
CA TYR A 234 -8.21 7.23 -2.64
C TYR A 234 -7.62 6.36 -1.54
N THR A 235 -6.29 6.31 -1.44
CA THR A 235 -5.62 5.62 -0.33
C THR A 235 -6.00 6.23 1.02
N ASN A 236 -5.84 7.56 1.14
CA ASN A 236 -6.11 8.28 2.38
C ASN A 236 -7.61 8.24 2.76
N TYR A 237 -8.51 8.35 1.77
CA TYR A 237 -9.95 8.17 1.96
C TYR A 237 -10.29 6.78 2.54
N CYS A 238 -9.78 5.72 1.90
CA CYS A 238 -10.06 4.35 2.32
C CYS A 238 -9.57 4.07 3.75
N VAL A 239 -8.33 4.47 4.06
CA VAL A 239 -7.76 4.27 5.39
C VAL A 239 -8.47 5.11 6.45
N ARG A 240 -8.87 6.34 6.13
CA ARG A 240 -9.61 7.18 7.08
C ARG A 240 -10.96 6.55 7.46
N HIS A 241 -11.77 6.18 6.47
CA HIS A 241 -13.11 5.65 6.75
C HIS A 241 -13.07 4.21 7.29
N TYR A 242 -12.03 3.43 6.97
CA TYR A 242 -11.73 2.18 7.69
C TYR A 242 -11.56 2.46 9.20
N ASN A 243 -10.68 3.41 9.55
CA ASN A 243 -10.40 3.74 10.95
C ASN A 243 -11.63 4.34 11.64
N GLU A 244 -12.42 5.12 10.93
CA GLU A 244 -13.68 5.65 11.43
C GLU A 244 -14.67 4.53 11.79
N GLY A 245 -14.89 3.57 10.89
CA GLY A 245 -15.75 2.42 11.16
C GLY A 245 -15.26 1.60 12.36
N LEU A 246 -13.95 1.37 12.45
CA LEU A 246 -13.32 0.66 13.55
C LEU A 246 -13.54 1.39 14.90
N ASN A 247 -13.34 2.71 14.93
CA ASN A 247 -13.57 3.54 16.11
C ASN A 247 -15.05 3.61 16.50
N ARG A 248 -15.97 3.70 15.53
CA ARG A 248 -17.42 3.67 15.76
C ARG A 248 -17.85 2.39 16.49
N ILE A 249 -17.25 1.24 16.17
CA ILE A 249 -17.55 -0.02 16.88
C ILE A 249 -16.88 -0.03 18.26
N ARG A 250 -15.61 0.39 18.34
CA ARG A 250 -14.87 0.44 19.62
C ARG A 250 -15.60 1.27 20.68
N ASN A 251 -16.19 2.39 20.27
CA ASN A 251 -16.90 3.33 21.14
C ASN A 251 -18.25 2.81 21.67
N ARG A 252 -18.71 1.63 21.24
CA ARG A 252 -19.96 1.03 21.74
C ARG A 252 -19.87 0.51 23.17
N GLY A 253 -18.66 0.33 23.71
CA GLY A 253 -18.44 -0.17 25.07
C GLY A 253 -17.28 -1.16 25.22
N THR A 254 -17.26 -1.90 26.32
CA THR A 254 -16.12 -2.73 26.75
C THR A 254 -16.40 -4.23 26.85
N SER A 255 -17.56 -4.71 26.40
CA SER A 255 -17.91 -6.14 26.50
C SER A 255 -17.14 -7.01 25.50
N GLY A 256 -17.03 -8.32 25.79
CA GLY A 256 -16.43 -9.28 24.86
C GLY A 256 -17.20 -9.39 23.53
N ASN A 257 -18.51 -9.18 23.55
CA ASN A 257 -19.33 -9.13 22.35
C ASN A 257 -18.99 -7.94 21.43
N ILE A 258 -18.72 -6.76 22.02
CA ILE A 258 -18.28 -5.59 21.23
C ILE A 258 -16.91 -5.86 20.60
N TRP A 259 -16.03 -6.58 21.31
CA TRP A 259 -14.75 -7.01 20.74
C TRP A 259 -14.92 -7.92 19.53
N LEU A 260 -15.89 -8.85 19.55
CA LEU A 260 -16.17 -9.69 18.38
C LEU A 260 -16.58 -8.85 17.17
N ASN A 261 -17.51 -7.90 17.34
CA ASN A 261 -17.91 -7.01 16.25
C ASN A 261 -16.73 -6.18 15.71
N PHE A 262 -15.94 -5.62 16.62
CA PHE A 262 -14.73 -4.86 16.29
C PHE A 262 -13.72 -5.72 15.52
N HIS A 263 -13.53 -6.96 15.96
CA HIS A 263 -12.58 -7.88 15.35
C HIS A 263 -13.05 -8.35 13.96
N SER A 264 -14.33 -8.67 13.81
CA SER A 264 -14.94 -9.00 12.51
C SER A 264 -14.80 -7.84 11.53
N PHE A 265 -15.14 -6.61 11.94
CA PHE A 265 -14.95 -5.44 11.07
C PHE A 265 -13.48 -5.27 10.69
N ARG A 266 -12.56 -5.33 11.67
CA ARG A 266 -11.11 -5.24 11.41
C ARG A 266 -10.67 -6.27 10.37
N ARG A 267 -11.09 -7.53 10.51
CA ARG A 267 -10.74 -8.63 9.59
C ARG A 267 -11.34 -8.40 8.21
N GLU A 268 -12.65 -8.24 8.12
CA GLU A 268 -13.37 -8.21 6.85
C GLU A 268 -13.05 -6.97 6.04
N MET A 269 -12.93 -5.80 6.68
CA MET A 269 -12.54 -4.57 6.01
C MET A 269 -11.05 -4.56 5.62
N THR A 270 -10.19 -5.32 6.30
CA THR A 270 -8.82 -5.52 5.80
C THR A 270 -8.85 -6.29 4.48
N LEU A 271 -9.63 -7.37 4.41
CA LEU A 271 -9.69 -8.25 3.24
C LEU A 271 -10.45 -7.64 2.06
N THR A 272 -11.44 -6.78 2.32
CA THR A 272 -12.30 -6.18 1.30
C THR A 272 -11.90 -4.77 0.88
N VAL A 273 -11.11 -4.07 1.70
CA VAL A 273 -10.65 -2.70 1.44
C VAL A 273 -9.11 -2.63 1.46
N LEU A 274 -8.48 -2.87 2.62
CA LEU A 274 -7.07 -2.53 2.79
C LEU A 274 -6.10 -3.37 1.93
N ASP A 275 -6.41 -4.65 1.71
CA ASP A 275 -5.63 -5.50 0.81
C ASP A 275 -5.65 -4.94 -0.64
N PHE A 276 -6.79 -4.42 -1.10
CA PHE A 276 -6.90 -3.77 -2.41
C PHE A 276 -6.18 -2.42 -2.45
N VAL A 277 -6.31 -1.62 -1.39
CA VAL A 277 -5.62 -0.32 -1.28
C VAL A 277 -4.10 -0.50 -1.34
N ALA A 278 -3.55 -1.61 -0.82
CA ALA A 278 -2.13 -1.92 -0.96
C ALA A 278 -1.67 -2.06 -2.43
N LEU A 279 -2.57 -2.39 -3.35
CA LEU A 279 -2.31 -2.46 -4.79
C LEU A 279 -2.37 -1.10 -5.49
N PHE A 280 -2.93 -0.05 -4.88
CA PHE A 280 -3.10 1.25 -5.53
C PHE A 280 -1.75 1.84 -5.99
N SER A 281 -0.70 1.63 -5.20
CA SER A 281 0.65 2.09 -5.56
C SER A 281 1.19 1.47 -6.86
N PHE A 282 0.66 0.31 -7.29
CA PHE A 282 1.13 -0.37 -8.51
C PHE A 282 0.60 0.29 -9.79
N PHE A 283 -0.35 1.22 -9.68
CA PHE A 283 -0.76 2.05 -10.80
C PHE A 283 0.19 3.21 -11.07
N ASP A 284 1.07 3.58 -10.11
CA ASP A 284 2.02 4.68 -10.26
C ASP A 284 3.03 4.37 -11.39
N THR A 285 2.84 5.02 -12.53
CA THR A 285 3.66 4.85 -13.74
C THR A 285 5.06 5.39 -13.58
N THR A 286 5.29 6.31 -12.64
CA THR A 286 6.63 6.85 -12.34
C THR A 286 7.47 5.85 -11.55
N LYS A 287 6.81 4.95 -10.80
CA LYS A 287 7.49 3.94 -9.97
C LYS A 287 7.45 2.54 -10.57
N TYR A 288 6.41 2.21 -11.32
CA TYR A 288 6.23 0.93 -12.00
C TYR A 288 5.99 1.21 -13.50
N PRO A 289 7.08 1.37 -14.28
CA PRO A 289 7.01 1.92 -15.61
C PRO A 289 6.30 0.92 -16.52
N ALA A 290 5.29 1.37 -17.23
CA ALA A 290 4.54 0.56 -18.18
C ALA A 290 4.55 1.24 -19.55
N SER A 291 4.77 0.45 -20.60
CA SER A 291 4.70 0.90 -21.98
C SER A 291 3.64 0.10 -22.73
N ARG A 292 3.29 0.55 -23.94
CA ARG A 292 2.33 -0.15 -24.81
C ARG A 292 2.72 -1.60 -25.09
N ASN A 293 4.02 -1.90 -25.09
CA ASN A 293 4.56 -3.20 -25.50
C ASN A 293 4.99 -4.08 -24.32
N PHE A 294 5.25 -3.49 -23.15
CA PHE A 294 5.75 -4.22 -22.00
C PHE A 294 5.37 -3.51 -20.70
N THR A 295 4.84 -4.28 -19.76
CA THR A 295 4.62 -3.88 -18.37
C THR A 295 5.35 -4.89 -17.48
N PRO A 296 6.35 -4.50 -16.68
CA PRO A 296 6.98 -5.41 -15.73
C PRO A 296 5.95 -6.03 -14.79
N PRO A 297 5.88 -7.37 -14.67
CA PRO A 297 5.15 -8.03 -13.61
C PRO A 297 5.60 -7.54 -12.23
N VAL A 298 4.66 -7.17 -11.37
CA VAL A 298 4.92 -6.81 -9.98
C VAL A 298 4.48 -7.96 -9.07
N VAL A 299 5.45 -8.64 -8.47
CA VAL A 299 5.21 -9.72 -7.50
C VAL A 299 5.33 -9.13 -6.10
N SER A 300 4.22 -9.10 -5.35
CA SER A 300 4.16 -8.47 -4.04
C SER A 300 3.79 -9.44 -2.92
N GLN A 301 4.10 -9.04 -1.68
CA GLN A 301 3.84 -9.81 -0.46
C GLN A 301 2.87 -9.06 0.46
N LEU A 302 1.65 -9.58 0.63
CA LEU A 302 0.80 -9.16 1.75
C LEU A 302 1.33 -9.79 3.05
N SER A 303 2.04 -9.00 3.86
CA SER A 303 2.70 -9.46 5.08
C SER A 303 1.83 -9.35 6.34
N ARG A 304 0.67 -8.68 6.27
CA ARG A 304 -0.27 -8.61 7.39
C ARG A 304 -0.70 -10.00 7.84
N VAL A 305 -0.81 -10.16 9.15
CA VAL A 305 -1.45 -11.34 9.74
C VAL A 305 -2.95 -11.04 9.87
N ILE A 306 -3.81 -12.04 9.68
CA ILE A 306 -5.24 -11.99 9.92
C ILE A 306 -5.57 -12.97 11.05
N TYR A 307 -6.21 -12.50 12.11
CA TYR A 307 -6.74 -13.40 13.14
C TYR A 307 -8.18 -13.78 12.79
N THR A 308 -8.49 -15.07 12.85
CA THR A 308 -9.89 -15.54 12.86
C THR A 308 -10.46 -15.46 14.28
N ASP A 309 -11.78 -15.44 14.39
CA ASP A 309 -12.44 -15.39 15.70
C ASP A 309 -11.98 -16.53 16.61
N PRO A 310 -11.84 -16.30 17.94
CA PRO A 310 -11.35 -17.32 18.84
C PRO A 310 -12.22 -18.57 18.88
N VAL A 311 -11.56 -19.72 18.87
CA VAL A 311 -12.14 -21.05 18.98
C VAL A 311 -12.47 -21.33 20.45
N GLY A 312 -13.74 -21.14 20.81
CA GLY A 312 -14.28 -21.44 22.14
C GLY A 312 -15.73 -21.94 22.05
N ALA A 313 -16.26 -22.50 23.15
CA ALA A 313 -17.64 -23.01 23.15
C ALA A 313 -18.67 -21.87 23.06
N ILE A 314 -19.70 -22.08 22.24
CA ILE A 314 -20.81 -21.15 21.97
C ILE A 314 -22.12 -21.92 22.14
N ARG A 315 -23.08 -21.28 22.81
CA ARG A 315 -24.45 -21.75 23.08
C ARG A 315 -25.32 -21.59 21.84
N THR A 316 -26.46 -22.26 21.84
CA THR A 316 -27.49 -22.11 20.80
C THR A 316 -28.11 -20.71 20.77
N ASP A 317 -28.09 -19.98 21.89
CA ASP A 317 -28.55 -18.58 21.98
C ASP A 317 -27.49 -17.55 21.53
N GLY A 318 -26.35 -18.02 21.00
CA GLY A 318 -25.27 -17.18 20.48
C GLY A 318 -24.28 -16.70 21.53
N ARG A 319 -24.51 -16.88 22.84
CA ARG A 319 -23.55 -16.53 23.90
C ARG A 319 -22.49 -17.60 24.09
N GLY A 320 -21.39 -17.33 24.80
CA GLY A 320 -20.35 -18.34 24.95
C GLY A 320 -19.19 -17.90 25.85
N TRP A 321 -17.98 -18.29 25.47
CA TRP A 321 -16.75 -17.96 26.19
C TRP A 321 -16.53 -16.44 26.39
N PHE A 322 -17.09 -15.60 25.51
CA PHE A 322 -16.95 -14.14 25.52
C PHE A 322 -18.06 -13.41 26.30
N ASP A 323 -19.09 -14.14 26.73
CA ASP A 323 -20.19 -13.66 27.59
C ASP A 323 -20.65 -14.81 28.51
N PRO A 324 -19.82 -15.19 29.51
CA PRO A 324 -20.10 -16.29 30.40
C PRO A 324 -21.19 -15.93 31.44
N PRO A 325 -21.94 -16.92 31.99
CA PRO A 325 -23.08 -16.65 32.87
C PRO A 325 -22.75 -15.78 34.11
N VAL A 326 -23.65 -14.83 34.41
CA VAL A 326 -23.56 -13.91 35.57
C VAL A 326 -23.71 -14.67 36.90
N GLY A 327 -22.94 -14.28 37.92
CA GLY A 327 -22.96 -14.90 39.26
C GLY A 327 -21.67 -15.59 39.70
N THR A 328 -20.57 -15.38 38.98
CA THR A 328 -19.24 -15.77 39.44
C THR A 328 -18.34 -14.53 39.48
N ASP A 329 -17.96 -14.08 40.66
CA ASP A 329 -17.06 -12.93 40.90
C ASP A 329 -15.63 -13.15 40.35
N ARG A 330 -15.44 -14.17 39.51
CA ARG A 330 -14.16 -14.67 39.03
C ARG A 330 -13.94 -14.43 37.54
N ILE A 331 -14.96 -14.39 36.68
CA ILE A 331 -14.73 -14.25 35.23
C ILE A 331 -14.70 -12.79 34.79
N ARG A 332 -13.59 -12.34 34.18
CA ARG A 332 -13.35 -10.94 33.77
C ARG A 332 -13.17 -10.79 32.26
N VAL A 333 -13.93 -11.55 31.46
CA VAL A 333 -13.84 -11.43 30.00
C VAL A 333 -14.46 -10.10 29.57
N ASN A 334 -13.64 -9.26 28.94
CA ASN A 334 -14.03 -7.97 28.41
C ASN A 334 -13.18 -7.66 27.17
N PHE A 335 -13.46 -6.55 26.51
CA PHE A 335 -12.75 -6.13 25.31
C PHE A 335 -11.23 -6.11 25.52
N ALA A 336 -10.77 -5.49 26.61
CA ALA A 336 -9.35 -5.35 26.88
C ALA A 336 -8.69 -6.69 27.20
N SER A 337 -9.36 -7.59 27.94
CA SER A 337 -8.81 -8.90 28.25
C SER A 337 -8.63 -9.77 27.00
N ILE A 338 -9.46 -9.59 25.97
CA ILE A 338 -9.31 -10.29 24.69
C ILE A 338 -8.27 -9.59 23.81
N GLU A 339 -8.38 -8.27 23.60
CA GLU A 339 -7.46 -7.54 22.72
C GLU A 339 -6.01 -7.59 23.20
N ASN A 340 -5.77 -7.67 24.51
CA ASN A 340 -4.43 -7.82 25.07
C ASN A 340 -3.77 -9.17 24.76
N GLU A 341 -4.56 -10.19 24.42
CA GLU A 341 -4.08 -11.52 24.02
C GLU A 341 -3.77 -11.58 22.51
N ILE A 342 -4.15 -10.56 21.74
CA ILE A 342 -3.78 -10.44 20.33
C ILE A 342 -2.30 -10.03 20.23
N PRO A 343 -1.44 -10.83 19.55
CA PRO A 343 -0.03 -10.53 19.44
C PRO A 343 0.24 -9.17 18.79
N ALA A 344 1.15 -8.40 19.40
CA ALA A 344 1.69 -7.17 18.84
C ALA A 344 2.36 -7.40 17.47
N PRO A 345 2.58 -6.35 16.66
CA PRO A 345 3.34 -6.45 15.41
C PRO A 345 4.70 -7.14 15.60
N THR A 346 5.02 -8.09 14.72
CA THR A 346 6.28 -8.84 14.74
C THR A 346 6.85 -8.95 13.34
N THR A 347 8.11 -9.38 13.21
CA THR A 347 8.59 -9.90 11.93
C THR A 347 7.73 -11.07 11.47
N SER A 348 7.71 -11.34 10.17
CA SER A 348 6.92 -12.41 9.57
C SER A 348 7.20 -13.76 10.23
N ARG A 349 6.16 -14.58 10.37
CA ARG A 349 6.25 -15.92 10.95
C ARG A 349 5.86 -16.95 9.91
N HIS A 350 6.81 -17.82 9.61
CA HIS A 350 6.66 -18.97 8.72
C HIS A 350 6.75 -20.23 9.58
N LEU A 351 5.61 -20.82 9.92
CA LEU A 351 5.54 -21.93 10.85
C LEU A 351 6.25 -23.17 10.26
N SER A 352 7.24 -23.71 10.95
CA SER A 352 7.87 -24.99 10.60
C SER A 352 7.24 -26.14 11.35
N GLU A 353 6.95 -25.94 12.65
CA GLU A 353 6.36 -26.94 13.54
C GLU A 353 5.50 -26.27 14.61
N LEU A 354 4.48 -26.99 15.06
CA LEU A 354 3.65 -26.61 16.19
C LEU A 354 3.72 -27.69 17.27
N THR A 355 4.39 -27.40 18.38
CA THR A 355 4.41 -28.30 19.55
C THR A 355 3.29 -27.91 20.49
N ILE A 356 2.25 -28.73 20.55
CA ILE A 356 1.07 -28.54 21.39
C ILE A 356 1.30 -29.17 22.75
N SER A 357 1.09 -28.42 23.82
CA SER A 357 1.09 -28.91 25.20
C SER A 357 -0.35 -29.10 25.68
N SER A 358 -0.63 -30.28 26.23
CA SER A 358 -1.92 -30.58 26.83
C SER A 358 -1.84 -30.68 28.35
N GLY A 359 -2.97 -30.44 29.00
CA GLY A 359 -3.08 -30.46 30.46
C GLY A 359 -4.53 -30.63 30.93
N PRO A 360 -4.74 -30.86 32.24
CA PRO A 360 -6.04 -31.20 32.82
C PRO A 360 -7.14 -30.17 32.59
N LEU A 361 -8.39 -30.64 32.41
CA LEU A 361 -9.60 -29.81 32.30
C LEU A 361 -10.78 -30.52 33.02
N GLY A 362 -11.43 -29.97 34.07
CA GLY A 362 -12.68 -30.54 34.65
C GLY A 362 -12.72 -30.83 36.17
N PHE A 363 -13.91 -30.94 36.76
CA PHE A 363 -14.09 -31.29 38.20
C PHE A 363 -14.36 -32.80 38.41
N GLY A 364 -13.81 -33.43 39.46
CA GLY A 364 -14.23 -34.78 39.91
C GLY A 364 -13.15 -35.87 39.88
N ILE A 365 -13.56 -37.14 40.08
CA ILE A 365 -12.76 -38.32 40.52
C ILE A 365 -11.60 -38.75 39.57
N ASN A 366 -11.37 -38.06 38.43
CA ASN A 366 -10.22 -38.33 37.54
C ASN A 366 -9.81 -37.08 36.71
N PRO A 367 -9.35 -35.98 37.33
CA PRO A 367 -8.86 -34.80 36.59
C PRO A 367 -7.62 -35.15 35.74
N SER A 368 -6.94 -36.25 36.08
CA SER A 368 -5.82 -36.84 35.37
C SER A 368 -6.18 -37.57 34.07
N ARG A 369 -7.47 -37.75 33.73
CA ARG A 369 -7.89 -38.45 32.50
C ARG A 369 -8.38 -37.53 31.39
N THR A 370 -8.69 -36.28 31.70
CA THR A 370 -9.36 -35.35 30.79
C THR A 370 -8.44 -34.17 30.50
N HIS A 371 -8.11 -33.97 29.23
CA HIS A 371 -7.10 -33.01 28.83
C HIS A 371 -7.61 -32.14 27.69
N SER A 372 -7.06 -30.94 27.60
CA SER A 372 -7.23 -30.05 26.47
C SER A 372 -5.92 -29.42 26.09
N TRP A 373 -5.90 -28.73 24.96
CA TRP A 373 -4.82 -27.84 24.57
C TRP A 373 -4.68 -26.72 25.60
N GLN A 374 -3.53 -26.68 26.29
CA GLN A 374 -3.24 -25.70 27.35
C GLN A 374 -2.14 -24.71 26.98
N GLY A 375 -1.34 -25.03 25.96
CA GLY A 375 -0.36 -24.11 25.40
C GLY A 375 0.33 -24.71 24.18
N ASN A 376 1.21 -23.94 23.55
CA ASN A 376 1.97 -24.38 22.40
C ASN A 376 3.24 -23.55 22.18
N ARG A 377 4.18 -24.15 21.46
CA ARG A 377 5.34 -23.48 20.84
C ARG A 377 5.11 -23.42 19.33
N ASN A 378 5.08 -22.21 18.79
CA ASN A 378 5.07 -21.94 17.35
C ASN A 378 6.53 -21.85 16.90
N VAL A 379 7.06 -22.94 16.34
CA VAL A 379 8.45 -22.98 15.85
C VAL A 379 8.46 -22.43 14.43
N ASN A 380 9.32 -21.44 14.17
CA ASN A 380 9.31 -20.68 12.95
C ASN A 380 10.61 -20.85 12.15
N ILE A 381 10.52 -20.78 10.83
CA ILE A 381 11.67 -20.73 9.92
C ILE A 381 12.32 -19.35 10.05
N SER A 382 13.59 -19.32 10.46
CA SER A 382 14.40 -18.09 10.54
C SER A 382 13.77 -16.94 11.36
N ALA A 383 12.97 -17.28 12.38
CA ALA A 383 12.40 -16.33 13.32
C ALA A 383 12.33 -16.94 14.73
N PRO A 384 12.18 -16.13 15.80
CA PRO A 384 12.03 -16.66 17.15
C PRO A 384 10.84 -17.61 17.29
N THR A 385 10.96 -18.59 18.20
CA THR A 385 9.82 -19.45 18.58
C THR A 385 8.88 -18.66 19.47
N ASP A 386 7.61 -18.54 19.08
CA ASP A 386 6.60 -17.87 19.89
C ASP A 386 5.93 -18.89 20.82
N VAL A 387 5.89 -18.59 22.13
CA VAL A 387 5.28 -19.46 23.15
C VAL A 387 3.95 -18.87 23.60
N SER A 388 2.90 -19.68 23.66
CA SER A 388 1.59 -19.26 24.15
C SER A 388 1.03 -20.29 25.13
N GLY A 389 0.42 -19.83 26.23
CA GLY A 389 -0.16 -20.71 27.23
C GLY A 389 0.86 -21.50 28.06
N VAL A 390 0.43 -22.63 28.61
CA VAL A 390 1.23 -23.47 29.51
C VAL A 390 1.98 -24.53 28.72
N ILE A 391 3.29 -24.63 28.95
CA ILE A 391 4.13 -25.70 28.41
C ILE A 391 4.19 -26.85 29.42
N SER A 392 3.80 -28.04 29.00
CA SER A 392 3.81 -29.26 29.81
C SER A 392 4.76 -30.31 29.21
N ASN A 393 4.96 -31.41 29.92
CA ASN A 393 5.67 -32.58 29.39
C ASN A 393 4.80 -33.46 28.48
N ARG A 394 3.48 -33.26 28.47
CA ARG A 394 2.54 -33.96 27.60
C ARG A 394 2.37 -33.16 26.32
N THR A 395 3.20 -33.47 25.33
CA THR A 395 3.26 -32.72 24.08
C THR A 395 3.00 -33.57 22.84
N GLN A 396 2.41 -32.94 21.82
CA GLN A 396 2.32 -33.49 20.47
C GLN A 396 2.86 -32.47 19.48
N THR A 397 3.81 -32.87 18.63
CA THR A 397 4.33 -32.02 17.56
C THR A 397 3.59 -32.25 16.25
N ILE A 398 3.15 -31.17 15.62
CA ILE A 398 2.52 -31.14 14.31
C ILE A 398 3.50 -30.45 13.34
N PRO A 399 4.06 -31.16 12.34
CA PRO A 399 4.84 -30.52 11.28
C PRO A 399 3.95 -29.53 10.52
N ALA A 400 4.39 -28.30 10.27
CA ALA A 400 3.57 -27.26 9.65
C ALA A 400 3.87 -27.07 8.15
N ARG A 401 3.48 -28.05 7.34
CA ARG A 401 3.67 -28.03 5.87
C ARG A 401 2.54 -27.24 5.19
N ASN A 402 2.61 -25.91 5.21
CA ASN A 402 1.57 -25.04 4.63
C ASN A 402 0.17 -25.40 5.14
N ILE A 403 -0.06 -25.28 6.44
CA ILE A 403 -1.38 -25.54 7.04
C ILE A 403 -2.36 -24.47 6.54
N PHE A 404 -3.31 -24.84 5.68
CA PHE A 404 -4.27 -23.90 5.09
C PHE A 404 -5.66 -23.94 5.76
N ARG A 405 -5.92 -24.95 6.61
CA ARG A 405 -7.18 -25.10 7.33
C ARG A 405 -7.00 -25.85 8.65
N VAL A 406 -7.75 -25.41 9.67
CA VAL A 406 -7.81 -26.09 10.97
C VAL A 406 -9.26 -26.28 11.41
N ASP A 407 -9.68 -27.54 11.54
CA ASP A 407 -11.00 -27.90 12.06
C ASP A 407 -10.90 -28.26 13.54
N SER A 408 -11.46 -27.42 14.40
CA SER A 408 -11.37 -27.60 15.85
C SER A 408 -12.66 -28.14 16.46
N ARG A 409 -12.52 -28.86 17.58
CA ARG A 409 -13.63 -29.21 18.48
C ARG A 409 -13.39 -28.65 19.87
N VAL A 410 -14.41 -27.95 20.35
CA VAL A 410 -14.42 -27.28 21.64
C VAL A 410 -15.22 -28.11 22.64
N TYR A 411 -14.87 -27.93 23.90
CA TYR A 411 -15.55 -28.51 25.04
C TYR A 411 -15.91 -27.42 26.06
N THR A 412 -17.05 -27.59 26.73
CA THR A 412 -17.41 -26.82 27.92
C THR A 412 -18.09 -27.68 28.98
N LEU A 413 -17.91 -27.29 30.26
CA LEU A 413 -18.62 -27.85 31.41
C LEU A 413 -19.33 -26.72 32.16
N ASP A 414 -20.65 -26.83 32.32
CA ASP A 414 -21.52 -25.85 32.99
C ASP A 414 -21.37 -24.41 32.50
N TRP A 415 -20.82 -24.20 31.30
CA TRP A 415 -20.44 -22.88 30.76
C TRP A 415 -19.46 -22.11 31.66
N ARG A 416 -18.63 -22.84 32.42
CA ARG A 416 -17.61 -22.30 33.34
C ARG A 416 -16.20 -22.76 32.99
N LEU A 417 -16.07 -23.87 32.25
CA LEU A 417 -14.81 -24.38 31.73
C LEU A 417 -14.84 -24.35 30.20
N TYR A 418 -13.71 -24.03 29.59
CA TYR A 418 -13.57 -23.93 28.14
C TYR A 418 -12.21 -24.48 27.71
N GLY A 419 -12.22 -25.33 26.68
CA GLY A 419 -10.98 -25.84 26.11
C GLY A 419 -11.18 -26.49 24.75
N VAL A 420 -10.11 -26.52 23.96
CA VAL A 420 -10.05 -27.26 22.70
C VAL A 420 -9.42 -28.62 22.97
N TYR A 421 -10.17 -29.68 22.72
CA TYR A 421 -9.69 -31.05 22.94
C TYR A 421 -9.31 -31.76 21.64
N ARG A 422 -9.67 -31.19 20.48
CA ARG A 422 -9.32 -31.76 19.17
C ARG A 422 -9.10 -30.68 18.13
N ALA A 423 -8.10 -30.85 17.28
CA ALA A 423 -7.83 -30.00 16.12
C ALA A 423 -7.29 -30.83 14.96
N GLU A 424 -7.84 -30.65 13.77
CA GLU A 424 -7.44 -31.32 12.53
C GLU A 424 -6.80 -30.30 11.59
N PHE A 425 -5.53 -30.48 11.29
CA PHE A 425 -4.72 -29.58 10.46
C PHE A 425 -4.62 -30.15 9.05
N PHE A 426 -5.12 -29.40 8.06
CA PHE A 426 -5.04 -29.75 6.65
C PHE A 426 -3.85 -29.05 6.01
N GLN A 427 -3.06 -29.80 5.24
CA GLN A 427 -1.74 -29.41 4.73
C GLN A 427 -1.63 -29.71 3.25
N ASP A 428 -0.72 -29.01 2.57
CA ASP A 428 -0.45 -29.22 1.15
C ASP A 428 0.04 -30.66 0.86
N ALA A 429 -0.39 -31.22 -0.26
CA ALA A 429 -0.38 -32.64 -0.59
C ALA A 429 0.99 -33.22 -0.98
N SER A 430 2.09 -32.49 -0.81
CA SER A 430 3.42 -33.05 -1.09
C SER A 430 3.75 -34.15 -0.06
N GLN A 431 3.63 -35.41 -0.50
CA GLN A 431 3.98 -36.65 0.19
C GLN A 431 3.05 -37.08 1.36
N ASN A 432 1.87 -37.63 1.03
CA ASN A 432 1.01 -38.45 1.92
C ASN A 432 0.56 -37.82 3.26
N SER A 433 0.63 -36.50 3.42
CA SER A 433 0.29 -35.81 4.67
C SER A 433 -0.84 -34.79 4.48
N GLN A 434 -2.03 -35.22 4.07
CA GLN A 434 -3.16 -34.29 3.88
C GLN A 434 -3.80 -33.83 5.20
N ARG A 435 -3.59 -34.57 6.30
CA ARG A 435 -4.26 -34.30 7.58
C ARG A 435 -3.44 -34.76 8.77
N ARG A 436 -3.26 -33.87 9.75
CA ARG A 436 -2.69 -34.18 11.08
C ARG A 436 -3.73 -33.88 12.15
N VAL A 437 -3.76 -34.67 13.23
CA VAL A 437 -4.79 -34.56 14.25
C VAL A 437 -4.15 -34.46 15.62
N PHE A 438 -4.47 -33.41 16.35
CA PHE A 438 -4.36 -33.34 17.80
C PHE A 438 -5.68 -33.79 18.41
N ALA A 439 -5.64 -34.68 19.39
CA ALA A 439 -6.83 -35.15 20.10
C ALA A 439 -6.50 -35.55 21.53
N GLU A 440 -7.36 -35.12 22.44
CA GLU A 440 -7.36 -35.49 23.85
C GLU A 440 -8.75 -36.00 24.27
N ASN A 441 -8.85 -36.57 25.46
CA ASN A 441 -10.14 -37.03 25.99
C ASN A 441 -10.88 -35.85 26.65
N PRO A 442 -12.08 -35.47 26.16
CA PRO A 442 -12.90 -34.45 26.82
C PRO A 442 -13.53 -35.02 28.11
N PRO A 443 -13.86 -34.17 29.10
CA PRO A 443 -14.61 -34.61 30.28
C PRO A 443 -16.03 -35.06 29.94
N THR A 444 -16.52 -36.06 30.68
CA THR A 444 -17.88 -36.59 30.57
C THR A 444 -18.67 -36.33 31.85
N GLY A 445 -19.98 -36.10 31.75
CA GLY A 445 -20.83 -35.83 32.92
C GLY A 445 -22.01 -34.91 32.62
N ALA A 446 -22.83 -34.65 33.64
CA ALA A 446 -23.90 -33.66 33.55
C ALA A 446 -23.32 -32.26 33.28
N GLY A 447 -23.94 -31.50 32.37
CA GLY A 447 -23.48 -30.16 31.99
C GLY A 447 -22.30 -30.12 31.01
N ALA A 448 -21.73 -31.27 30.64
CA ALA A 448 -20.67 -31.40 29.64
C ALA A 448 -21.24 -31.25 28.22
N GLN A 449 -20.66 -30.37 27.42
CA GLN A 449 -21.03 -30.18 26.01
C GLN A 449 -19.79 -30.11 25.13
N SER A 450 -19.90 -30.59 23.90
CA SER A 450 -18.87 -30.46 22.87
C SER A 450 -19.49 -30.05 21.54
N ALA A 451 -18.75 -29.28 20.76
CA ALA A 451 -19.20 -28.80 19.47
C ALA A 451 -18.03 -28.66 18.50
N ASN A 452 -18.33 -28.78 17.21
CA ASN A 452 -17.41 -28.32 16.17
C ASN A 452 -17.36 -26.80 16.21
N ASN A 453 -16.15 -26.24 16.11
CA ASN A 453 -15.95 -24.81 15.98
C ASN A 453 -14.83 -24.58 14.97
N PHE A 454 -15.20 -24.44 13.71
CA PHE A 454 -14.26 -24.28 12.59
C PHE A 454 -14.01 -22.80 12.34
N ARG A 455 -12.74 -22.43 12.21
CA ARG A 455 -12.27 -21.06 12.01
C ARG A 455 -11.13 -21.08 11.00
N PHE A 456 -11.44 -20.73 9.76
CA PHE A 456 -10.52 -20.67 8.63
C PHE A 456 -10.98 -19.58 7.67
N LEU A 457 -10.13 -19.20 6.72
CA LEU A 457 -10.45 -18.24 5.67
C LEU A 457 -10.82 -18.99 4.39
N PRO A 458 -11.78 -18.48 3.58
CA PRO A 458 -12.20 -19.16 2.36
C PRO A 458 -11.07 -19.26 1.33
N GLY A 459 -11.21 -20.21 0.42
CA GLY A 459 -10.39 -20.32 -0.78
C GLY A 459 -10.79 -19.27 -1.82
N GLU A 460 -10.05 -19.22 -2.92
CA GLU A 460 -10.31 -18.32 -4.05
C GLU A 460 -11.59 -18.65 -4.80
N ASN A 461 -12.02 -19.92 -4.74
CA ASN A 461 -13.18 -20.43 -5.45
C ASN A 461 -14.07 -21.31 -4.55
N SER A 462 -13.83 -21.35 -3.24
CA SER A 462 -14.53 -22.22 -2.31
C SER A 462 -14.72 -21.56 -0.93
N ASP A 463 -15.89 -21.75 -0.34
CA ASP A 463 -16.17 -21.28 1.03
C ASP A 463 -15.30 -21.99 2.07
N THR A 464 -14.89 -23.21 1.76
CA THR A 464 -13.97 -24.02 2.57
C THR A 464 -12.71 -24.29 1.76
N PRO A 465 -11.55 -23.76 2.15
CA PRO A 465 -10.34 -23.79 1.32
C PRO A 465 -9.87 -25.22 1.07
N THR A 466 -9.39 -25.44 -0.14
CA THR A 466 -8.80 -26.70 -0.61
C THR A 466 -7.29 -26.54 -0.81
N PRO A 467 -6.52 -27.64 -0.97
CA PRO A 467 -5.10 -27.54 -1.33
C PRO A 467 -4.86 -26.79 -2.66
N GLN A 468 -5.85 -26.71 -3.55
CA GLN A 468 -5.71 -26.09 -4.86
C GLN A 468 -6.02 -24.59 -4.88
N ASP A 469 -6.81 -24.10 -3.92
CA ASP A 469 -7.35 -22.75 -3.97
C ASP A 469 -7.26 -21.98 -2.64
N TYR A 470 -6.51 -22.48 -1.65
CA TYR A 470 -6.31 -21.74 -0.42
C TYR A 470 -5.70 -20.35 -0.67
N THR A 471 -6.08 -19.40 0.19
CA THR A 471 -5.62 -18.00 0.13
C THR A 471 -4.63 -17.68 1.25
N HIS A 472 -4.68 -18.44 2.35
CA HIS A 472 -3.94 -18.14 3.57
C HIS A 472 -3.33 -19.40 4.19
N LEU A 473 -2.25 -19.18 4.94
CA LEU A 473 -1.51 -20.20 5.67
C LEU A 473 -1.46 -19.84 7.15
N LEU A 474 -1.57 -20.85 8.02
CA LEU A 474 -1.44 -20.69 9.45
C LEU A 474 -0.02 -20.24 9.79
N SER A 475 0.08 -19.05 10.36
CA SER A 475 1.33 -18.40 10.75
C SER A 475 1.64 -18.62 12.23
N ARG A 476 0.62 -18.59 13.09
CA ARG A 476 0.77 -18.85 14.53
C ARG A 476 -0.55 -19.23 15.20
N VAL A 477 -0.45 -19.89 16.36
CA VAL A 477 -1.57 -20.20 17.26
C VAL A 477 -1.33 -19.55 18.62
N VAL A 478 -2.33 -18.86 19.13
CA VAL A 478 -2.35 -18.29 20.48
C VAL A 478 -3.33 -19.09 21.35
N ASN A 479 -2.86 -19.63 22.47
CA ASN A 479 -3.68 -20.15 23.55
C ASN A 479 -3.91 -19.05 24.59
N ALA A 480 -5.07 -18.42 24.52
CA ALA A 480 -5.42 -17.21 25.28
C ALA A 480 -6.40 -17.54 26.40
N THR A 481 -6.18 -16.96 27.59
CA THR A 481 -7.17 -17.06 28.67
C THR A 481 -8.30 -16.08 28.49
N VAL A 482 -8.03 -14.94 27.84
CA VAL A 482 -9.00 -13.87 27.55
C VAL A 482 -9.76 -13.35 28.78
N GLY A 483 -9.21 -13.55 30.00
CA GLY A 483 -9.89 -13.21 31.25
C GLY A 483 -10.78 -14.33 31.83
N LEU A 484 -10.78 -15.52 31.23
CA LEU A 484 -11.38 -16.73 31.78
C LEU A 484 -10.55 -17.21 32.97
N THR A 485 -11.15 -17.22 34.15
CA THR A 485 -10.50 -17.78 35.34
C THR A 485 -10.70 -19.27 35.43
N PRO A 486 -9.69 -20.03 35.88
CA PRO A 486 -9.84 -21.44 36.13
C PRO A 486 -10.71 -21.68 37.36
N ALA A 487 -11.40 -22.82 37.37
CA ALA A 487 -12.31 -23.14 38.45
C ALA A 487 -11.61 -23.83 39.64
N THR A 488 -10.41 -24.41 39.40
CA THR A 488 -9.46 -24.92 40.41
C THR A 488 -8.03 -24.49 40.05
N GLY A 489 -7.11 -24.45 41.02
CA GLY A 489 -5.76 -23.87 40.85
C GLY A 489 -4.84 -24.57 39.84
N ASN A 490 -5.10 -25.82 39.47
CA ASN A 490 -4.26 -26.62 38.56
C ASN A 490 -4.83 -26.71 37.13
N GLN A 491 -5.82 -25.88 36.80
CA GLN A 491 -6.51 -25.89 35.51
C GLN A 491 -6.27 -24.58 34.78
N ARG A 492 -6.45 -24.62 33.46
CA ARG A 492 -6.46 -23.43 32.63
C ARG A 492 -7.65 -23.50 31.67
N ASN A 493 -8.41 -22.41 31.68
CA ASN A 493 -9.49 -22.15 30.75
C ASN A 493 -8.92 -21.30 29.62
N SER A 494 -9.09 -21.74 28.39
CA SER A 494 -8.52 -21.03 27.25
C SER A 494 -9.32 -21.22 25.98
N VAL A 495 -9.16 -20.26 25.09
CA VAL A 495 -9.58 -20.31 23.68
C VAL A 495 -8.33 -20.32 22.80
N LEU A 496 -8.49 -20.76 21.55
CA LEU A 496 -7.43 -20.68 20.56
C LEU A 496 -7.70 -19.54 19.57
N ILE A 497 -6.69 -18.75 19.25
CA ILE A 497 -6.74 -17.71 18.22
C ILE A 497 -5.74 -18.11 17.13
N PHE A 498 -6.22 -18.23 15.90
CA PHE A 498 -5.38 -18.59 14.75
C PHE A 498 -5.01 -17.35 13.95
N GLY A 499 -3.71 -17.13 13.77
CA GLY A 499 -3.16 -16.08 12.92
C GLY A 499 -2.75 -16.63 11.57
N TRP A 500 -3.18 -15.96 10.51
CA TRP A 500 -3.05 -16.40 9.13
C TRP A 500 -2.30 -15.36 8.29
N THR A 501 -1.33 -15.77 7.50
CA THR A 501 -0.66 -14.91 6.50
C THR A 501 -1.17 -15.27 5.11
N HIS A 502 -1.25 -14.28 4.21
CA HIS A 502 -1.64 -14.53 2.82
C HIS A 502 -0.57 -15.39 2.11
N LYS A 503 -0.98 -16.27 1.19
CA LYS A 503 -0.06 -17.20 0.51
C LYS A 503 1.03 -16.52 -0.33
N SER A 504 0.86 -15.24 -0.68
CA SER A 504 1.89 -14.46 -1.36
C SER A 504 3.14 -14.23 -0.48
N LEU A 505 3.00 -14.28 0.85
CA LEU A 505 4.12 -14.12 1.77
C LEU A 505 4.86 -15.47 1.89
N THR A 506 5.81 -15.70 1.01
CA THR A 506 6.65 -16.90 1.01
C THR A 506 7.79 -16.78 2.01
N SER A 507 8.27 -17.93 2.51
CA SER A 507 9.46 -17.99 3.38
C SER A 507 10.74 -17.69 2.60
N GLU A 508 10.75 -17.97 1.29
CA GLU A 508 11.85 -17.69 0.37
C GLU A 508 11.56 -16.43 -0.44
N ASN A 509 12.56 -15.56 -0.60
CA ASN A 509 12.47 -14.39 -1.45
C ASN A 509 13.07 -14.73 -2.82
N ILE A 510 12.25 -15.35 -3.66
CA ILE A 510 12.62 -15.74 -5.02
C ILE A 510 12.41 -14.56 -5.95
N TYR A 511 13.37 -14.29 -6.83
CA TYR A 511 13.23 -13.28 -7.90
C TYR A 511 13.51 -13.90 -9.28
N LYS A 512 12.81 -13.41 -10.31
CA LYS A 512 13.02 -13.78 -11.72
C LYS A 512 13.48 -12.58 -12.55
N ILE A 513 13.91 -12.85 -13.77
CA ILE A 513 14.22 -11.81 -14.76
C ILE A 513 12.94 -11.13 -15.24
N ASN A 514 13.04 -9.88 -15.69
CA ASN A 514 11.94 -9.14 -16.28
C ASN A 514 10.72 -8.96 -15.36
N GLU A 515 10.89 -9.07 -14.04
CA GLU A 515 9.86 -8.76 -13.04
C GLU A 515 10.41 -7.86 -11.93
N ILE A 516 9.48 -7.21 -11.22
CA ILE A 516 9.75 -6.44 -10.00
C ILE A 516 9.31 -7.30 -8.82
N THR A 517 10.26 -7.77 -8.02
CA THR A 517 9.98 -8.54 -6.80
C THR A 517 9.96 -7.62 -5.59
N GLN A 518 8.83 -7.52 -4.90
CA GLN A 518 8.72 -6.78 -3.64
C GLN A 518 8.81 -7.72 -2.45
N VAL A 519 9.68 -7.39 -1.50
CA VAL A 519 9.86 -8.10 -0.24
C VAL A 519 9.52 -7.17 0.90
N ALA A 520 8.51 -7.55 1.69
CA ALA A 520 8.10 -6.76 2.85
C ALA A 520 9.25 -6.67 3.86
N ALA A 521 9.44 -5.50 4.47
CA ALA A 521 10.56 -5.26 5.39
C ALA A 521 10.52 -6.22 6.59
N VAL A 522 9.31 -6.55 7.05
CA VAL A 522 9.07 -7.49 8.15
C VAL A 522 9.40 -8.95 7.80
N ASN A 523 9.55 -9.30 6.51
CA ASN A 523 9.96 -10.62 6.03
C ASN A 523 11.49 -10.80 6.04
N THR A 524 12.13 -10.29 7.09
CA THR A 524 13.58 -10.35 7.32
C THR A 524 14.00 -11.69 7.93
N ARG A 525 15.17 -12.20 7.53
CA ARG A 525 15.76 -13.47 8.02
C ARG A 525 16.51 -13.31 9.35
N SER A 526 17.09 -12.15 9.58
CA SER A 526 17.75 -11.80 10.84
C SER A 526 17.72 -10.28 11.02
N ASN A 527 17.68 -9.84 12.27
CA ASN A 527 17.57 -8.43 12.59
C ASN A 527 18.23 -8.14 13.94
N SER A 528 18.57 -6.88 14.16
CA SER A 528 19.10 -6.36 15.42
C SER A 528 18.67 -4.91 15.60
N GLY A 529 18.34 -4.48 16.82
CA GLY A 529 18.05 -3.07 17.10
C GLY A 529 16.87 -2.48 16.32
N ILE A 530 15.87 -3.30 15.96
CA ILE A 530 14.65 -2.84 15.28
C ILE A 530 13.41 -2.90 16.18
N GLN A 531 12.36 -2.21 15.76
CA GLN A 531 11.01 -2.35 16.27
C GLN A 531 10.06 -2.54 15.10
N VAL A 532 9.17 -3.53 15.17
CA VAL A 532 8.07 -3.64 14.21
C VAL A 532 6.92 -2.76 14.69
N ILE A 533 6.41 -1.91 13.79
CA ILE A 533 5.30 -0.99 14.07
C ILE A 533 4.13 -1.31 13.14
N SER A 534 2.91 -1.01 13.61
CA SER A 534 1.71 -1.23 12.80
C SER A 534 1.78 -0.50 11.46
N GLY A 535 1.38 -1.18 10.40
CA GLY A 535 1.19 -0.55 9.09
C GLY A 535 0.18 0.60 9.14
N PRO A 536 0.23 1.54 8.18
CA PRO A 536 -0.73 2.66 8.12
C PRO A 536 -2.07 2.31 7.46
N GLY A 537 -2.19 1.15 6.81
CA GLY A 537 -3.45 0.69 6.17
C GLY A 537 -3.32 0.38 4.69
N PHE A 538 -2.24 0.83 4.05
CA PHE A 538 -2.07 0.78 2.59
C PHE A 538 -0.74 0.15 2.14
N THR A 539 -0.07 -0.56 3.04
CA THR A 539 1.23 -1.21 2.80
C THR A 539 1.11 -2.73 2.71
N GLY A 540 -0.08 -3.29 2.95
CA GLY A 540 -0.32 -4.74 2.97
C GLY A 540 0.26 -5.45 4.20
N GLY A 541 0.79 -4.71 5.18
CA GLY A 541 1.32 -5.25 6.43
C GLY A 541 2.08 -4.24 7.27
N ASP A 542 2.78 -4.74 8.29
CA ASP A 542 3.52 -3.94 9.26
C ASP A 542 4.85 -3.42 8.72
N LEU A 543 5.41 -2.41 9.38
CA LEU A 543 6.65 -1.73 8.97
C LEU A 543 7.77 -2.00 9.98
N VAL A 544 9.01 -1.81 9.54
CA VAL A 544 10.20 -1.92 10.40
C VAL A 544 10.74 -0.53 10.73
N ARG A 545 10.69 -0.13 11.99
CA ARG A 545 11.42 1.03 12.51
C ARG A 545 12.83 0.61 12.95
N MET A 546 13.84 1.32 12.46
CA MET A 546 15.24 1.02 12.71
C MET A 546 15.83 2.04 13.69
N ASN A 547 16.24 1.60 14.88
CA ASN A 547 17.00 2.44 15.80
C ASN A 547 18.40 2.73 15.22
N PRO A 548 19.19 3.66 15.80
CA PRO A 548 20.60 3.82 15.46
C PRO A 548 21.34 2.49 15.58
N ASN A 549 22.11 2.13 14.56
CA ASN A 549 22.78 0.84 14.36
C ASN A 549 21.85 -0.37 14.16
N GLY A 550 20.53 -0.18 14.15
CA GLY A 550 19.56 -1.22 13.85
C GLY A 550 19.72 -1.75 12.43
N SER A 551 19.48 -3.04 12.23
CA SER A 551 19.65 -3.72 10.94
C SER A 551 18.60 -4.79 10.67
N VAL A 552 18.34 -5.01 9.39
CA VAL A 552 17.55 -6.12 8.84
C VAL A 552 18.34 -6.79 7.73
N SER A 553 18.26 -8.11 7.66
CA SER A 553 18.91 -8.90 6.61
C SER A 553 17.91 -9.77 5.85
N TYR A 554 18.13 -9.88 4.54
CA TYR A 554 17.31 -10.67 3.62
C TYR A 554 18.21 -11.61 2.85
N ASN A 555 17.70 -12.81 2.54
CA ASN A 555 18.34 -13.70 1.58
C ASN A 555 17.50 -13.71 0.33
N PHE A 556 18.14 -13.52 -0.82
CA PHE A 556 17.49 -13.58 -2.13
C PHE A 556 17.96 -14.81 -2.90
N THR A 557 17.01 -15.45 -3.56
CA THR A 557 17.24 -16.67 -4.34
C THR A 557 16.85 -16.41 -5.80
N PRO A 558 17.78 -16.49 -6.76
CA PRO A 558 17.41 -16.43 -8.16
C PRO A 558 16.57 -17.66 -8.52
N ALA A 559 15.51 -17.46 -9.30
CA ALA A 559 14.64 -18.56 -9.73
C ALA A 559 15.34 -19.57 -10.68
N ASN A 560 16.38 -19.13 -11.38
CA ASN A 560 17.17 -19.95 -12.30
C ASN A 560 18.56 -19.33 -12.53
N GLN A 561 19.41 -20.00 -13.32
CA GLN A 561 20.78 -19.53 -13.61
C GLN A 561 20.81 -18.16 -14.31
N GLN A 562 19.84 -17.86 -15.19
CA GLN A 562 19.76 -16.58 -15.89
C GLN A 562 19.50 -15.43 -14.89
N ALA A 563 18.55 -15.60 -13.97
CA ALA A 563 18.31 -14.64 -12.88
C ALA A 563 19.50 -14.51 -11.92
N GLY A 564 20.33 -15.56 -11.77
CA GLY A 564 21.56 -15.48 -10.99
C GLY A 564 22.65 -14.63 -11.65
N GLN A 565 22.57 -14.43 -12.97
CA GLN A 565 23.54 -13.69 -13.79
C GLN A 565 23.05 -12.31 -14.24
N SER A 566 21.78 -11.99 -13.98
CA SER A 566 21.16 -10.72 -14.37
C SER A 566 21.73 -9.53 -13.59
N ASN A 567 21.53 -8.34 -14.15
CA ASN A 567 21.77 -7.10 -13.43
C ASN A 567 20.60 -6.86 -12.48
N LEU A 568 20.90 -6.74 -11.19
CA LEU A 568 19.90 -6.46 -10.18
C LEU A 568 20.02 -5.01 -9.70
N ALA A 569 18.95 -4.25 -9.89
CA ALA A 569 18.80 -2.93 -9.31
C ALA A 569 17.83 -2.99 -8.13
N ILE A 570 18.07 -2.19 -7.09
CA ILE A 570 17.32 -2.26 -5.83
C ILE A 570 16.73 -0.90 -5.49
N ARG A 571 15.51 -0.91 -4.96
CA ARG A 571 14.82 0.28 -4.45
C ARG A 571 14.22 0.01 -3.09
N LEU A 572 14.24 0.99 -2.21
CA LEU A 572 13.64 0.92 -0.88
C LEU A 572 12.42 1.83 -0.82
N ARG A 573 11.32 1.37 -0.23
CA ARG A 573 10.20 2.23 0.16
C ARG A 573 10.26 2.50 1.65
N TYR A 574 10.36 3.77 2.03
CA TYR A 574 10.69 4.19 3.39
C TYR A 574 9.88 5.41 3.84
N ALA A 575 9.85 5.65 5.14
CA ALA A 575 9.49 6.92 5.75
C ALA A 575 10.56 7.34 6.75
N SER A 576 10.86 8.63 6.84
CA SER A 576 11.84 9.14 7.80
C SER A 576 11.37 10.45 8.42
N GLN A 577 11.37 10.53 9.75
CA GLN A 577 11.20 11.78 10.47
C GLN A 577 12.58 12.42 10.69
N GLY A 578 12.95 13.36 9.82
CA GLY A 578 14.30 13.92 9.73
C GLY A 578 15.19 13.16 8.76
N THR A 579 16.38 13.69 8.48
CA THR A 579 17.36 13.05 7.61
C THR A 579 18.00 11.84 8.29
N ALA A 580 18.46 10.87 7.49
CA ALA A 580 19.13 9.68 7.99
C ALA A 580 20.10 9.12 6.94
N SER A 581 20.75 8.00 7.24
CA SER A 581 21.58 7.29 6.28
C SER A 581 21.51 5.79 6.52
N LEU A 582 21.32 5.04 5.43
CA LEU A 582 21.33 3.59 5.46
C LEU A 582 22.61 3.08 4.79
N ARG A 583 23.23 2.07 5.39
CA ARG A 583 24.25 1.25 4.76
C ARG A 583 23.62 -0.04 4.28
N ILE A 584 23.81 -0.37 3.01
CA ILE A 584 23.43 -1.65 2.43
C ILE A 584 24.70 -2.44 2.20
N THR A 585 24.78 -3.65 2.72
CA THR A 585 25.92 -4.56 2.55
C THR A 585 25.44 -5.84 1.90
N PHE A 586 26.10 -6.24 0.82
CA PHE A 586 25.83 -7.47 0.08
C PHE A 586 26.74 -8.59 0.56
N GLY A 587 26.33 -9.84 0.37
CA GLY A 587 27.08 -11.02 0.82
C GLY A 587 28.46 -11.18 0.17
N ASN A 588 28.74 -10.48 -0.92
CA ASN A 588 30.07 -10.37 -1.52
C ASN A 588 31.00 -9.35 -0.81
N GLY A 589 30.53 -8.70 0.26
CA GLY A 589 31.25 -7.69 1.02
C GLY A 589 31.14 -6.27 0.48
N SER A 590 30.59 -6.06 -0.72
CA SER A 590 30.34 -4.72 -1.25
C SER A 590 29.29 -3.99 -0.42
N SER A 591 29.44 -2.67 -0.31
CA SER A 591 28.52 -1.85 0.48
C SER A 591 28.27 -0.49 -0.15
N GLN A 592 27.05 0.00 -0.02
CA GLN A 592 26.60 1.31 -0.47
C GLN A 592 26.03 2.07 0.73
N VAL A 593 26.28 3.37 0.80
CA VAL A 593 25.65 4.26 1.79
C VAL A 593 24.70 5.19 1.05
N ILE A 594 23.47 5.27 1.54
CA ILE A 594 22.39 6.03 0.92
C ILE A 594 21.89 7.06 1.91
N PRO A 595 21.93 8.36 1.58
CA PRO A 595 21.29 9.39 2.40
C PRO A 595 19.77 9.28 2.26
N LEU A 596 19.06 9.41 3.37
CA LEU A 596 17.60 9.49 3.39
C LEU A 596 17.18 10.93 3.72
N ASP A 597 16.28 11.47 2.92
CA ASP A 597 15.62 12.73 3.22
C ASP A 597 14.48 12.54 4.22
N ALA A 598 14.11 13.61 4.91
CA ALA A 598 12.88 13.62 5.70
C ALA A 598 11.66 13.50 4.76
N THR A 599 10.77 12.56 5.05
CA THR A 599 9.54 12.33 4.26
C THR A 599 8.28 12.71 5.02
N THR A 600 8.36 12.80 6.35
CA THR A 600 7.22 13.05 7.22
C THR A 600 7.66 13.82 8.48
N SER A 601 6.72 14.57 9.08
CA SER A 601 6.89 15.17 10.40
C SER A 601 6.65 14.18 11.55
N SER A 602 5.96 13.07 11.27
CA SER A 602 5.62 12.05 12.25
C SER A 602 5.56 10.66 11.62
N ILE A 603 6.18 9.68 12.27
CA ILE A 603 6.04 8.25 11.91
C ILE A 603 4.76 7.62 12.47
N LYS A 604 3.99 8.36 13.29
CA LYS A 604 2.65 7.96 13.72
C LYS A 604 1.64 8.43 12.67
N ASN A 605 0.71 7.55 12.28
CA ASN A 605 -0.42 7.87 11.38
C ASN A 605 0.01 8.31 9.98
N LEU A 606 1.03 7.65 9.42
CA LEU A 606 1.51 7.92 8.07
C LEU A 606 0.34 7.94 7.07
N GLN A 607 0.22 9.05 6.35
CA GLN A 607 -0.58 9.14 5.13
C GLN A 607 0.26 8.65 3.94
N TYR A 608 -0.38 8.46 2.79
CA TYR A 608 0.29 7.94 1.59
C TYR A 608 1.59 8.70 1.25
N GLU A 609 1.54 10.03 1.31
CA GLU A 609 2.63 10.95 0.99
C GLU A 609 3.83 10.86 1.95
N GLY A 610 3.61 10.31 3.14
CA GLY A 610 4.67 10.12 4.15
C GLY A 610 5.67 9.02 3.79
N LEU A 611 5.35 8.16 2.80
CA LEU A 611 6.25 7.15 2.27
C LEU A 611 6.83 7.59 0.93
N ARG A 612 8.15 7.45 0.77
CA ARG A 612 8.87 7.70 -0.48
C ARG A 612 9.69 6.50 -0.89
N PHE A 613 10.18 6.55 -2.12
CA PHE A 613 11.12 5.57 -2.64
C PHE A 613 12.52 6.17 -2.69
N ILE A 614 13.52 5.33 -2.53
CA ILE A 614 14.91 5.67 -2.81
C ILE A 614 15.62 4.52 -3.49
N ASP A 615 16.34 4.85 -4.55
CA ASP A 615 17.06 3.88 -5.36
C ASP A 615 18.44 3.64 -4.74
N VAL A 616 18.87 2.38 -4.75
CA VAL A 616 20.20 1.99 -4.31
C VAL A 616 21.18 2.25 -5.45
N PRO A 617 22.21 3.09 -5.27
CA PRO A 617 23.15 3.39 -6.34
C PRO A 617 23.92 2.15 -6.79
N ASN A 618 24.13 2.05 -8.11
CA ASN A 618 24.83 0.99 -8.81
C ASN A 618 24.09 -0.36 -8.80
N ASN A 619 23.97 -0.96 -9.98
CA ASN A 619 23.42 -2.31 -10.12
C ASN A 619 24.40 -3.33 -9.53
N VAL A 620 23.85 -4.36 -8.88
CA VAL A 620 24.63 -5.50 -8.44
C VAL A 620 24.68 -6.52 -9.57
N SER A 621 25.86 -6.75 -10.11
CA SER A 621 26.10 -7.81 -11.08
C SER A 621 26.23 -9.13 -10.34
N SER A 622 25.36 -10.09 -10.66
CA SER A 622 25.35 -11.47 -10.14
C SER A 622 25.21 -11.61 -8.61
N LEU A 623 24.13 -12.26 -8.17
CA LEU A 623 23.96 -12.68 -6.78
C LEU A 623 23.92 -14.21 -6.74
N PRO A 624 24.95 -14.88 -6.21
CA PRO A 624 24.90 -16.31 -5.94
C PRO A 624 23.67 -16.69 -5.10
N THR A 625 23.21 -17.93 -5.25
CA THR A 625 22.07 -18.46 -4.47
C THR A 625 22.28 -18.26 -2.97
N GLY A 626 21.31 -17.62 -2.30
CA GLY A 626 21.36 -17.37 -0.86
C GLY A 626 22.19 -16.16 -0.45
N THR A 627 22.54 -15.26 -1.39
CA THR A 627 23.26 -14.03 -1.07
C THR A 627 22.46 -13.19 -0.08
N SER A 628 23.11 -12.83 1.04
CA SER A 628 22.53 -11.96 2.03
C SER A 628 22.65 -10.49 1.60
N MET A 629 21.61 -9.71 1.88
CA MET A 629 21.62 -8.25 1.86
C MET A 629 21.29 -7.78 3.26
N THR A 630 22.14 -6.93 3.84
CA THR A 630 21.88 -6.32 5.14
C THR A 630 21.71 -4.82 4.96
N ILE A 631 20.60 -4.29 5.47
CA ILE A 631 20.33 -2.86 5.55
C ILE A 631 20.53 -2.44 6.99
N GLN A 632 21.37 -1.44 7.24
CA GLN A 632 21.70 -0.93 8.57
C GLN A 632 21.47 0.59 8.63
N ASN A 633 20.80 1.06 9.67
CA ASN A 633 20.73 2.48 9.97
C ASN A 633 22.04 2.93 10.64
N ILE A 634 22.86 3.68 9.92
CA ILE A 634 24.15 4.19 10.42
C ILE A 634 24.06 5.62 10.95
N SER A 635 22.86 6.20 10.96
CA SER A 635 22.62 7.54 11.50
C SER A 635 22.21 7.48 12.98
N THR A 636 22.21 8.64 13.63
CA THR A 636 21.68 8.81 14.99
C THR A 636 20.16 8.94 15.04
N ASN A 637 19.50 9.02 13.88
CA ASN A 637 18.04 9.14 13.79
C ASN A 637 17.38 7.78 14.09
N SER A 638 16.49 7.74 15.08
CA SER A 638 15.75 6.53 15.49
C SER A 638 14.39 6.37 14.80
N ASN A 639 14.00 7.29 13.94
CA ASN A 639 12.69 7.34 13.29
C ASN A 639 12.80 7.09 11.78
N VAL A 640 13.61 6.10 11.40
CA VAL A 640 13.72 5.57 10.04
C VAL A 640 12.85 4.33 9.95
N VAL A 641 11.90 4.33 9.02
CA VAL A 641 10.90 3.26 8.84
C VAL A 641 11.03 2.69 7.44
N LEU A 642 11.14 1.37 7.34
CA LEU A 642 11.18 0.62 6.08
C LEU A 642 9.87 -0.14 5.88
N ASP A 643 9.27 0.02 4.70
CA ASP A 643 8.08 -0.72 4.26
C ASP A 643 8.48 -1.99 3.50
N ARG A 644 9.27 -1.82 2.44
CA ARG A 644 9.67 -2.92 1.56
C ARG A 644 10.97 -2.64 0.80
N VAL A 645 11.57 -3.73 0.34
CA VAL A 645 12.68 -3.77 -0.61
C VAL A 645 12.12 -4.23 -1.96
N GLU A 646 12.52 -3.59 -3.04
CA GLU A 646 12.11 -3.94 -4.41
C GLU A 646 13.33 -4.28 -5.24
N LEU A 647 13.26 -5.41 -5.95
CA LEU A 647 14.30 -5.95 -6.79
C LEU A 647 13.85 -5.86 -8.25
N PHE A 648 14.66 -5.21 -9.07
CA PHE A 648 14.48 -5.07 -10.52
C PHE A 648 15.55 -5.89 -11.21
N SER A 649 15.17 -7.02 -11.79
CA SER A 649 16.10 -7.90 -12.49
C SER A 649 15.99 -7.70 -13.99
N ASP A 650 17.07 -7.21 -14.62
CA ASP A 650 17.13 -6.84 -16.04
C ASP A 650 16.05 -5.84 -16.49
N ILE A 651 15.52 -5.06 -15.55
CA ILE A 651 14.67 -3.91 -15.85
C ILE A 651 15.32 -2.69 -15.20
N PRO A 652 15.50 -1.58 -15.94
CA PRO A 652 15.96 -0.33 -15.34
C PRO A 652 15.00 0.12 -14.24
N ILE A 653 15.53 0.60 -13.12
CA ILE A 653 14.70 1.36 -12.18
C ILE A 653 14.27 2.64 -12.90
N PRO A 654 12.98 3.02 -12.86
CA PRO A 654 12.59 4.37 -13.23
C PRO A 654 13.37 5.35 -12.38
N ILE A 655 14.27 6.10 -12.99
CA ILE A 655 15.11 7.06 -12.26
C ILE A 655 14.15 8.04 -11.58
N SER A 656 14.21 8.14 -10.25
CA SER A 656 13.39 9.06 -9.46
C SER A 656 13.81 10.53 -9.60
N GLU A 657 14.55 10.87 -10.64
CA GLU A 657 14.62 12.23 -11.15
C GLU A 657 13.47 12.33 -12.15
N GLU A 658 12.30 12.77 -11.70
CA GLU A 658 11.26 13.16 -12.65
C GLU A 658 11.91 14.08 -13.70
N PRO A 659 11.85 13.76 -15.01
CA PRO A 659 11.81 14.84 -15.96
C PRO A 659 10.52 15.57 -15.61
N ILE A 660 10.63 16.68 -14.89
CA ILE A 660 9.51 17.58 -14.68
C ILE A 660 9.07 17.92 -16.10
N ILE A 661 7.94 17.38 -16.56
CA ILE A 661 7.35 17.75 -17.84
C ILE A 661 6.72 19.12 -17.61
N ILE A 662 7.38 20.19 -18.06
CA ILE A 662 6.94 21.59 -17.98
C ILE A 662 6.53 22.05 -19.39
N PRO A 663 5.45 21.49 -19.96
CA PRO A 663 4.98 21.94 -21.26
C PRO A 663 4.34 23.32 -21.12
N GLY A 664 4.44 24.12 -22.17
CA GLY A 664 3.78 25.43 -22.25
C GLY A 664 4.75 26.60 -22.31
N ASN A 665 4.19 27.80 -22.20
CA ASN A 665 4.92 29.06 -22.33
C ASN A 665 5.29 29.59 -20.95
N TYR A 666 6.55 30.00 -20.80
CA TYR A 666 7.10 30.49 -19.56
C TYR A 666 8.00 31.70 -19.80
N GLN A 667 8.08 32.58 -18.80
CA GLN A 667 9.25 33.43 -18.61
C GLN A 667 10.31 32.65 -17.81
N ILE A 668 11.57 32.74 -18.25
CA ILE A 668 12.72 32.18 -17.53
C ILE A 668 13.30 33.30 -16.67
N VAL A 669 13.02 33.28 -15.37
CA VAL A 669 13.37 34.34 -14.41
C VAL A 669 14.68 33.99 -13.72
N THR A 670 15.66 34.89 -13.68
CA THR A 670 16.91 34.61 -12.95
C THR A 670 16.72 34.65 -11.43
N SER A 671 17.39 33.75 -10.69
CA SER A 671 17.41 33.81 -9.22
C SER A 671 18.30 34.90 -8.64
N LEU A 672 19.11 35.58 -9.47
CA LEU A 672 20.01 36.65 -9.03
C LEU A 672 19.25 37.81 -8.38
N ASN A 673 18.06 38.14 -8.89
CA ASN A 673 17.18 39.21 -8.35
C ASN A 673 15.69 38.86 -8.38
N ASN A 674 15.33 37.61 -8.74
CA ASN A 674 13.97 37.10 -8.84
C ASN A 674 13.02 37.94 -9.72
N SER A 675 13.54 38.76 -10.64
CA SER A 675 12.75 39.72 -11.43
C SER A 675 13.20 39.90 -12.87
N SER A 676 14.50 39.83 -13.18
CA SER A 676 14.96 39.86 -14.57
C SER A 676 14.65 38.56 -15.29
N VAL A 677 14.33 38.64 -16.58
CA VAL A 677 13.90 37.51 -17.41
C VAL A 677 14.78 37.34 -18.64
N VAL A 678 14.89 36.13 -19.14
CA VAL A 678 15.59 35.82 -20.40
C VAL A 678 14.79 36.37 -21.58
N ASP A 679 15.40 37.28 -22.34
CA ASP A 679 14.79 38.03 -23.45
C ASP A 679 15.55 37.82 -24.77
N LEU A 680 14.79 37.67 -25.85
CA LEU A 680 15.30 37.58 -27.21
C LEU A 680 15.44 38.95 -27.86
N HIS A 681 16.66 39.32 -28.24
CA HIS A 681 16.92 40.51 -29.05
C HIS A 681 16.61 40.24 -30.53
N VAL A 682 15.49 40.77 -31.03
CA VAL A 682 14.90 40.39 -32.34
C VAL A 682 15.81 40.69 -33.53
N ASP A 683 16.64 41.74 -33.46
CA ASP A 683 17.51 42.13 -34.59
C ASP A 683 18.79 41.31 -34.71
N THR A 684 19.27 40.72 -33.60
CA THR A 684 20.57 40.03 -33.52
C THR A 684 20.43 38.54 -33.21
N ASN A 685 19.22 38.10 -32.84
CA ASN A 685 18.92 36.82 -32.23
C ASN A 685 19.73 36.49 -30.97
N ASN A 686 20.40 37.47 -30.36
CA ASN A 686 21.12 37.25 -29.13
C ASN A 686 20.15 37.13 -27.95
N VAL A 687 20.53 36.38 -26.92
CA VAL A 687 19.71 36.17 -25.73
C VAL A 687 20.36 36.79 -24.52
N THR A 688 19.63 37.68 -23.84
CA THR A 688 20.14 38.48 -22.72
C THR A 688 19.16 38.47 -21.55
N LEU A 689 19.59 38.88 -20.36
CA LEU A 689 18.66 39.25 -19.30
C LEU A 689 18.12 40.65 -19.54
N TRP A 690 16.83 40.82 -19.27
CA TRP A 690 16.16 42.11 -19.33
C TRP A 690 15.15 42.26 -18.20
N SER A 691 14.81 43.49 -17.86
CA SER A 691 13.72 43.83 -16.96
C SER A 691 12.41 43.29 -17.53
N ASP A 692 11.63 42.63 -16.69
CA ASP A 692 10.33 42.10 -17.05
C ASP A 692 9.39 43.22 -17.52
N ASN A 693 8.91 43.11 -18.76
CA ASN A 693 7.96 44.04 -19.37
C ASN A 693 6.87 43.29 -20.14
N GLU A 694 6.72 41.99 -19.86
CA GLU A 694 5.69 41.09 -20.41
C GLU A 694 5.60 41.08 -21.95
N ARG A 695 6.73 41.34 -22.64
CA ARG A 695 6.78 41.26 -24.10
C ARG A 695 6.88 39.81 -24.56
N THR A 696 6.35 39.53 -25.76
CA THR A 696 6.44 38.20 -26.38
C THR A 696 7.87 37.71 -26.62
N SER A 697 8.88 38.60 -26.67
CA SER A 697 10.30 38.25 -26.72
C SER A 697 10.84 37.62 -25.42
N GLN A 698 10.11 37.77 -24.31
CA GLN A 698 10.45 37.23 -22.99
C GLN A 698 9.76 35.88 -22.71
N PHE A 699 8.94 35.40 -23.65
CA PHE A 699 8.17 34.17 -23.50
C PHE A 699 8.80 33.04 -24.32
N TRP A 700 8.94 31.89 -23.67
CA TRP A 700 9.60 30.72 -24.22
C TRP A 700 8.71 29.49 -24.09
N GLY A 701 8.46 28.82 -25.21
CA GLY A 701 7.66 27.60 -25.29
C GLY A 701 8.52 26.36 -25.06
N PHE A 702 8.25 25.61 -24.00
CA PHE A 702 8.96 24.38 -23.67
C PHE A 702 8.26 23.18 -24.29
N THR A 703 8.94 22.52 -25.23
CA THR A 703 8.48 21.28 -25.86
C THR A 703 9.42 20.14 -25.49
N TYR A 704 8.90 19.13 -24.82
CA TYR A 704 9.67 17.98 -24.36
C TYR A 704 9.87 16.95 -25.47
N ASP A 705 11.11 16.54 -25.72
CA ASP A 705 11.50 15.45 -26.61
C ASP A 705 11.74 14.18 -25.79
N GLN A 706 10.80 13.25 -25.87
CA GLN A 706 10.84 12.00 -25.12
C GLN A 706 11.99 11.07 -25.56
N SER A 707 12.42 11.13 -26.82
CA SER A 707 13.51 10.29 -27.31
C SER A 707 14.87 10.70 -26.76
N ARG A 708 15.01 11.97 -26.39
CA ARG A 708 16.26 12.58 -25.91
C ARG A 708 16.26 12.94 -24.43
N ASN A 709 15.12 12.85 -23.75
CA ASN A 709 14.97 13.26 -22.35
C ASN A 709 15.37 14.73 -22.13
N ALA A 710 14.98 15.62 -23.05
CA ALA A 710 15.39 17.02 -23.07
C ALA A 710 14.33 17.92 -23.72
N TYR A 711 14.49 19.24 -23.58
CA TYR A 711 13.57 20.25 -24.09
C TYR A 711 14.11 20.98 -25.30
N VAL A 712 13.23 21.25 -26.25
CA VAL A 712 13.42 22.34 -27.20
C VAL A 712 12.68 23.56 -26.66
N ILE A 713 13.42 24.64 -26.42
CA ILE A 713 12.88 25.89 -25.86
C ILE A 713 12.70 26.88 -27.01
N ARG A 714 11.45 27.08 -27.44
CA ARG A 714 11.07 27.92 -28.59
C ARG A 714 10.85 29.37 -28.20
N SER A 715 11.22 30.32 -29.05
CA SER A 715 10.72 31.68 -28.87
C SER A 715 9.22 31.74 -29.21
N VAL A 716 8.43 32.37 -28.33
CA VAL A 716 7.01 32.66 -28.62
C VAL A 716 6.89 33.84 -29.60
N ARG A 717 7.85 34.77 -29.60
CA ARG A 717 7.91 35.89 -30.54
C ARG A 717 8.14 35.44 -31.98
N ASN A 718 9.01 34.46 -32.18
CA ASN A 718 9.32 33.89 -33.49
C ASN A 718 9.46 32.37 -33.36
N THR A 719 8.43 31.64 -33.77
CA THR A 719 8.33 30.18 -33.57
C THR A 719 9.34 29.35 -34.38
N ASP A 720 10.03 29.96 -35.35
CA ASP A 720 11.08 29.30 -36.10
C ASP A 720 12.39 29.21 -35.29
N LEU A 721 12.54 30.05 -34.26
CA LEU A 721 13.77 30.16 -33.48
C LEU A 721 13.69 29.39 -32.15
N VAL A 722 14.80 28.72 -31.80
CA VAL A 722 14.97 27.99 -30.54
C VAL A 722 16.19 28.49 -29.79
N LEU A 723 16.13 28.43 -28.46
CA LEU A 723 17.27 28.69 -27.58
C LEU A 723 18.33 27.60 -27.80
N ALA A 724 19.53 28.00 -28.21
CA ALA A 724 20.63 27.09 -28.50
C ALA A 724 21.96 27.63 -27.96
N TRP A 725 22.88 26.72 -27.67
CA TRP A 725 24.27 27.09 -27.44
C TRP A 725 25.00 27.24 -28.78
N ASN A 726 25.71 28.36 -28.98
CA ASN A 726 26.45 28.66 -30.21
C ASN A 726 27.72 27.82 -30.34
N VAL A 727 27.60 26.62 -30.90
CA VAL A 727 28.71 25.71 -31.20
C VAL A 727 29.03 25.78 -32.70
N PRO A 728 30.31 25.86 -33.13
CA PRO A 728 31.54 25.61 -32.37
C PRO A 728 32.22 26.84 -31.75
N SER A 729 31.48 27.92 -31.47
CA SER A 729 32.09 29.15 -30.93
C SER A 729 32.68 28.94 -29.53
N ILE A 730 33.84 29.55 -29.27
CA ILE A 730 34.50 29.52 -27.96
C ILE A 730 33.90 30.51 -26.96
N ASP A 731 33.01 31.41 -27.41
CA ASP A 731 32.40 32.48 -26.62
C ASP A 731 31.36 32.00 -25.59
N ARG A 732 30.97 30.72 -25.64
CA ARG A 732 29.94 30.11 -24.79
C ARG A 732 28.58 30.82 -24.90
N ASN A 733 28.32 31.53 -26.00
CA ASN A 733 27.15 32.35 -26.15
C ASN A 733 25.87 31.51 -26.32
N VAL A 734 24.77 31.98 -25.75
CA VAL A 734 23.44 31.41 -25.99
C VAL A 734 22.64 32.39 -26.84
N PHE A 735 22.01 31.86 -27.88
CA PHE A 735 21.31 32.64 -28.89
C PHE A 735 20.07 31.89 -29.38
N ALA A 736 19.24 32.56 -30.17
CA ALA A 736 18.10 31.94 -30.83
C ALA A 736 18.41 31.63 -32.29
N THR A 737 18.09 30.43 -32.75
CA THR A 737 18.46 29.96 -34.11
C THR A 737 17.38 29.08 -34.71
N PRO A 738 17.26 28.99 -36.06
CA PRO A 738 16.36 28.04 -36.70
C PRO A 738 16.59 26.60 -36.21
N PHE A 739 15.51 25.92 -35.83
CA PHE A 739 15.59 24.57 -35.26
C PHE A 739 16.11 23.53 -36.27
N VAL A 740 17.08 22.73 -35.85
CA VAL A 740 17.64 21.59 -36.59
C VAL A 740 17.61 20.39 -35.64
N PRO A 741 16.75 19.39 -35.88
CA PRO A 741 16.54 18.29 -34.94
C PRO A 741 17.82 17.52 -34.59
N ASP A 742 18.76 17.32 -35.50
CA ASP A 742 19.93 16.45 -35.26
C ASP A 742 21.08 17.11 -34.48
N ARG A 743 20.85 18.27 -33.86
CA ARG A 743 21.86 19.04 -33.12
C ARG A 743 21.60 19.03 -31.62
N ASP A 744 22.47 18.37 -30.85
CA ASP A 744 22.32 18.26 -29.40
C ASP A 744 22.40 19.62 -28.69
N GLU A 745 23.12 20.60 -29.25
CA GLU A 745 23.25 21.93 -28.67
C GLU A 745 21.94 22.75 -28.65
N TYR A 746 20.88 22.25 -29.29
CA TYR A 746 19.54 22.86 -29.34
C TYR A 746 18.60 22.30 -28.26
N TYR A 747 19.07 21.31 -27.50
CA TYR A 747 18.29 20.60 -26.49
C TYR A 747 18.80 20.93 -25.09
N TRP A 748 17.86 21.09 -24.15
CA TRP A 748 18.14 21.47 -22.77
C TRP A 748 17.53 20.45 -21.81
N MET A 749 18.37 19.82 -20.98
CA MET A 749 17.90 19.00 -19.87
C MET A 749 17.61 19.91 -18.68
N ILE A 750 16.50 19.68 -17.99
CA ILE A 750 16.09 20.52 -16.85
C ILE A 750 16.22 19.72 -15.56
N GLU A 751 16.94 20.28 -14.59
CA GLU A 751 17.12 19.71 -13.25
C GLU A 751 16.51 20.65 -12.20
N ARG A 752 15.78 20.11 -11.23
CA ARG A 752 15.29 20.90 -10.09
C ARG A 752 16.41 21.15 -9.10
N PHE A 753 16.61 22.40 -8.69
CA PHE A 753 17.70 22.77 -7.78
C PHE A 753 17.33 23.98 -6.92
N GLU A 754 17.46 23.84 -5.58
CA GLU A 754 17.21 24.90 -4.59
C GLU A 754 15.91 25.72 -4.82
N GLY A 755 14.81 25.04 -5.17
CA GLY A 755 13.50 25.68 -5.38
C GLY A 755 13.30 26.29 -6.77
N GLY A 756 14.34 26.34 -7.61
CA GLY A 756 14.28 26.70 -9.02
C GLY A 756 14.74 25.54 -9.92
N TYR A 757 15.26 25.91 -11.09
CA TYR A 757 15.66 25.02 -12.17
C TYR A 757 17.05 25.37 -12.69
N ILE A 758 17.81 24.33 -13.05
CA ILE A 758 19.06 24.41 -13.79
C ILE A 758 18.80 23.84 -15.19
N LEU A 759 19.22 24.57 -16.23
CA LEU A 759 19.08 24.15 -17.62
C LEU A 759 20.46 23.71 -18.13
N LYS A 760 20.66 22.41 -18.35
CA LYS A 760 21.89 21.83 -18.89
C LYS A 760 21.78 21.69 -20.39
N ASN A 761 22.82 22.05 -21.14
CA ASN A 761 22.82 21.84 -22.58
C ASN A 761 23.15 20.37 -22.92
N MET A 762 22.41 19.75 -23.83
CA MET A 762 22.62 18.33 -24.17
C MET A 762 23.89 18.11 -24.99
N GLY A 763 24.35 19.11 -25.76
CA GLY A 763 25.64 19.06 -26.46
C GLY A 763 26.85 18.93 -25.52
N ASN A 764 26.72 19.40 -24.27
CA ASN A 764 27.64 19.05 -23.18
C ASN A 764 26.95 19.25 -21.81
N PRO A 765 26.50 18.17 -21.13
CA PRO A 765 25.73 18.29 -19.88
C PRO A 765 26.47 18.92 -18.69
N ASN A 766 27.78 19.13 -18.79
CA ASN A 766 28.55 19.87 -17.79
C ASN A 766 28.36 21.39 -17.91
N PHE A 767 27.76 21.87 -19.01
CA PHE A 767 27.54 23.28 -19.30
C PHE A 767 26.06 23.64 -19.08
N LEU A 768 25.85 24.64 -18.24
CA LEU A 768 24.55 25.09 -17.76
C LEU A 768 24.25 26.49 -18.30
N LEU A 769 22.99 26.79 -18.61
CA LEU A 769 22.53 28.15 -18.84
C LEU A 769 22.92 29.03 -17.65
N THR A 770 23.55 30.17 -17.90
CA THR A 770 24.13 31.01 -16.85
C THR A 770 24.07 32.49 -17.22
N ALA A 771 23.68 33.35 -16.27
CA ALA A 771 23.63 34.81 -16.41
C ALA A 771 24.78 35.54 -15.68
N TYR A 772 25.88 34.84 -15.42
CA TYR A 772 27.05 35.27 -14.65
C TYR A 772 28.26 35.38 -15.61
N PRO A 773 29.24 36.31 -15.42
CA PRO A 773 29.47 37.21 -14.27
C PRO A 773 28.80 38.59 -14.30
N GLU A 774 28.07 38.93 -15.36
CA GLU A 774 27.72 40.32 -15.69
C GLU A 774 26.57 40.92 -14.86
N GLY A 775 25.91 40.13 -14.00
CA GLY A 775 24.90 40.61 -13.05
C GLY A 775 23.47 40.59 -13.60
N THR A 776 22.66 41.57 -13.22
CA THR A 776 21.23 41.64 -13.60
C THR A 776 20.87 42.90 -14.38
N ALA A 777 21.87 43.61 -14.91
CA ALA A 777 21.64 44.79 -15.73
C ALA A 777 20.99 44.39 -17.06
N ASN A 778 20.13 45.26 -17.61
CA ASN A 778 19.53 45.04 -18.93
C ASN A 778 20.63 44.87 -19.98
N GLY A 779 20.55 43.78 -20.73
CA GLY A 779 21.54 43.41 -21.76
C GLY A 779 22.65 42.49 -21.25
N THR A 780 22.63 42.06 -19.98
CA THR A 780 23.54 41.04 -19.45
C THR A 780 23.45 39.79 -20.31
N ASN A 781 24.58 39.31 -20.84
CA ASN A 781 24.57 38.22 -21.80
C ASN A 781 24.23 36.87 -21.14
N ILE A 782 23.45 36.02 -21.83
CA ILE A 782 23.23 34.64 -21.39
C ILE A 782 24.28 33.74 -22.05
N THR A 783 24.96 32.95 -21.22
CA THR A 783 26.03 32.05 -21.65
C THR A 783 25.80 30.65 -21.11
N VAL A 784 26.66 29.70 -21.51
CA VAL A 784 26.78 28.41 -20.82
C VAL A 784 28.05 28.32 -19.98
N ASN A 785 27.98 27.81 -18.75
CA ASN A 785 29.16 27.64 -17.88
C ASN A 785 29.11 26.34 -17.08
N GLN A 786 30.27 25.92 -16.55
CA GLN A 786 30.34 24.77 -15.64
C GLN A 786 29.61 25.05 -14.33
N ARG A 787 29.05 23.99 -13.73
CA ARG A 787 28.35 24.07 -12.44
C ARG A 787 29.21 24.70 -11.35
N HIS A 788 28.71 25.77 -10.74
CA HIS A 788 29.31 26.40 -9.57
C HIS A 788 29.02 25.61 -8.29
N ASN A 789 29.98 25.64 -7.35
CA ASN A 789 29.88 24.98 -6.04
C ASN A 789 28.72 25.56 -5.21
N VAL A 790 28.00 24.70 -4.49
CA VAL A 790 26.83 25.01 -3.63
C VAL A 790 27.11 26.07 -2.56
N ASN A 791 28.37 26.24 -2.17
CA ASN A 791 28.81 27.21 -1.16
C ASN A 791 29.25 28.57 -1.74
N ASN A 792 29.17 28.74 -3.06
CA ASN A 792 29.57 29.98 -3.74
C ASN A 792 28.34 30.79 -4.15
N SER A 793 28.33 32.11 -3.89
CA SER A 793 27.26 33.03 -4.32
C SER A 793 27.04 33.04 -5.84
N TYR A 794 28.04 32.66 -6.64
CA TYR A 794 27.89 32.53 -8.10
C TYR A 794 26.90 31.43 -8.52
N LYS A 795 26.50 30.56 -7.60
CA LYS A 795 25.45 29.56 -7.86
C LYS A 795 24.12 30.19 -8.29
N PHE A 796 23.77 31.39 -7.82
CA PHE A 796 22.51 32.03 -8.19
C PHE A 796 22.43 32.38 -9.68
N GLY A 797 23.58 32.59 -10.33
CA GLY A 797 23.65 32.86 -11.77
C GLY A 797 23.26 31.68 -12.66
N GLN A 798 23.19 30.47 -12.11
CA GLN A 798 22.83 29.24 -12.85
C GLN A 798 21.43 28.71 -12.49
N ILE A 799 20.71 29.37 -11.57
CA ILE A 799 19.38 28.97 -11.11
C ILE A 799 18.34 29.92 -11.69
N PHE A 800 17.29 29.34 -12.28
CA PHE A 800 16.18 30.06 -12.88
C PHE A 800 14.84 29.57 -12.34
N PHE A 801 13.86 30.47 -12.23
CA PHE A 801 12.47 30.13 -11.98
C PHE A 801 11.69 30.17 -13.28
N LEU A 802 10.71 29.29 -13.44
CA LEU A 802 9.82 29.27 -14.58
C LEU A 802 8.47 29.83 -14.17
N ARG A 803 8.09 30.97 -14.75
CA ARG A 803 6.82 31.65 -14.46
C ARG A 803 5.87 31.41 -15.63
N ARG A 804 4.75 30.73 -15.37
CA ARG A 804 3.76 30.38 -16.40
C ARG A 804 3.03 31.64 -16.87
N THR A 805 2.78 31.72 -18.18
CA THR A 805 2.11 32.85 -18.85
C THR A 805 0.75 32.46 -19.38
#